data_AF-A0A4Q0YY83-F1
#
_entry.id   AF-A0A4Q0YY83-F1
#
_cell.length_a   1.000
_cell.length_b   1.000
_cell.length_c   1.000
_cell.angle_alpha   90.00
_cell.angle_beta   90.00
_cell.angle_gamma   90.00
#
_symmetry.space_group_name_H-M   'P 1'
#
loop_
_entity.id
_entity.type
_entity.pdbx_description
1 polymer ?
#
loop_
_entity_poly.entity_id
_entity_poly.type
_entity_poly.pdbx_seq_one_letter_code
_entity_poly.pdbx_strand_id
1 'polypeptide(L)'
;MALNAIKIIFTFIILLTCSHANNSLRLSNNLKSNIDILANQVELYFQTNTGKREVYISNLFKVYYENYDKIAAFEIKNDFKTIYSSFRDDESMSLFKDVELSLNFDKTDEYYEKEILNLKGQKIATLVVYFKKTINFSKQELEYLQNKKVLRVQNDASLPPYNFNENGIPTGYAIDYLELIANELALELEFVQGKWDDFMNMLEDEELDLMINVLKSKQREERFLFSNKAFVTSPLAMLTRIEHKNVHTFKEMEGETMALVEGYHSYDRVKRDYPKIDVYPTPDTITMMKAVSQGKADGAYGLKSVLDYNINKHYLSNLKTMRNTDDDEFGFYFAYNKENLILKSIIQKAEKLISKKDIEELNNKWFQKFKETKKRSKNYLFTQSEIFYLNKKGAITMCIDPDSAPFEFLTRKGEYSGIIANFMEAMSKNSGIKFEILGKESWSSSLDAVKNQLCDISPFTVQTTERTEYLNFTKKYFTFSNVIATKDSEIFIDSLDDIKDKKIAVVKDYATKDFIKRKYPNIKIVEVDNTLEGLKKVSKSEVFAHVGLFPAVAQTLQKNNIQNVKITGKTSIDIEAKIAIRNDEPILQSILNKAINSVKEEEKEQVLDKWLTIIKEEGLNTKLFIQIITAIVIISALIIFFVIYNSNKKLRRLSQTDKLTNVYNRFKLDSLIEEEMNRRKRYGQELSIVLIDIDFFKKINDIHGHLSGDKILQEFSKTIKRNLRETDHFGRWGGEEFLVILPNTNSEEAYILAEKLRKTIETAKFYKDIKVTASFGIAQCEDIDSNKCLNNVDKALYEAKNSNRNCVKIYKK
;
A
#
# COMPACT_ATOMS: atom_id res chain seq x y z
N MET A 1 49.89 -74.80 -7.50
CA MET A 1 49.17 -74.02 -8.54
C MET A 1 47.66 -74.24 -8.58
N ALA A 2 47.09 -75.33 -8.04
CA ALA A 2 45.63 -75.52 -7.97
C ALA A 2 44.90 -74.74 -6.84
N LEU A 3 45.61 -74.31 -5.78
CA LEU A 3 44.98 -73.61 -4.63
C LEU A 3 44.68 -72.11 -4.87
N ASN A 4 45.38 -71.45 -5.81
CA ASN A 4 45.15 -70.04 -6.11
C ASN A 4 44.01 -69.81 -7.13
N ALA A 5 43.68 -70.81 -7.95
CA ALA A 5 42.53 -70.73 -8.85
C ALA A 5 41.19 -70.86 -8.10
N ILE A 6 41.14 -71.68 -7.04
CA ILE A 6 39.93 -71.88 -6.22
C ILE A 6 39.63 -70.64 -5.35
N LYS A 7 40.66 -69.93 -4.86
CA LYS A 7 40.46 -68.66 -4.14
C LYS A 7 39.93 -67.54 -5.04
N ILE A 8 40.37 -67.45 -6.30
CA ILE A 8 39.86 -66.42 -7.22
C ILE A 8 38.41 -66.74 -7.62
N ILE A 9 38.05 -68.00 -7.84
CA ILE A 9 36.66 -68.38 -8.17
C ILE A 9 35.71 -68.21 -6.96
N PHE A 10 36.14 -68.51 -5.74
CA PHE A 10 35.33 -68.23 -4.54
C PHE A 10 35.21 -66.72 -4.25
N THR A 11 36.24 -65.93 -4.54
CA THR A 11 36.18 -64.47 -4.37
C THR A 11 35.33 -63.82 -5.45
N PHE A 12 35.32 -64.37 -6.69
CA PHE A 12 34.43 -63.91 -7.76
C PHE A 12 32.98 -64.33 -7.51
N ILE A 13 32.71 -65.52 -6.98
CA ILE A 13 31.34 -65.95 -6.61
C ILE A 13 30.82 -65.15 -5.41
N ILE A 14 31.65 -64.83 -4.41
CA ILE A 14 31.25 -63.96 -3.30
C ILE A 14 31.06 -62.49 -3.74
N LEU A 15 31.83 -62.01 -4.73
CA LEU A 15 31.62 -60.68 -5.33
C LEU A 15 30.42 -60.63 -6.30
N LEU A 16 30.05 -61.74 -6.93
CA LEU A 16 28.84 -61.85 -7.76
C LEU A 16 27.56 -62.10 -6.93
N THR A 17 27.66 -62.67 -5.73
CA THR A 17 26.52 -62.72 -4.79
C THR A 17 26.38 -61.45 -3.94
N CYS A 18 27.38 -60.57 -3.92
CA CYS A 18 27.29 -59.25 -3.26
C CYS A 18 26.94 -58.08 -4.20
N SER A 19 26.70 -58.32 -5.50
CA SER A 19 26.17 -57.30 -6.43
C SER A 19 24.68 -57.46 -6.75
N HIS A 20 23.97 -58.36 -6.05
CA HIS A 20 22.52 -58.58 -6.17
C HIS A 20 21.76 -58.46 -4.84
N ALA A 21 22.29 -57.69 -3.89
CA ALA A 21 21.62 -57.40 -2.62
C ALA A 21 21.34 -55.90 -2.43
N ASN A 22 20.75 -55.25 -3.44
CA ASN A 22 19.80 -54.19 -3.14
C ASN A 22 18.44 -54.86 -2.92
N ASN A 23 18.34 -55.61 -1.82
CA ASN A 23 17.04 -55.90 -1.24
C ASN A 23 16.47 -54.54 -0.80
N SER A 24 15.65 -53.94 -1.66
CA SER A 24 14.55 -53.12 -1.16
C SER A 24 13.85 -53.97 -0.10
N LEU A 25 14.02 -53.64 1.18
CA LEU A 25 13.14 -54.15 2.21
C LEU A 25 11.75 -53.65 1.81
N ARG A 26 10.95 -54.51 1.16
CA ARG A 26 9.51 -54.31 1.09
C ARG A 26 9.00 -54.52 2.51
N LEU A 27 9.03 -53.43 3.28
CA LEU A 27 8.30 -53.33 4.52
C LEU A 27 6.83 -53.61 4.18
N SER A 28 6.25 -54.61 4.84
CA SER A 28 4.83 -54.94 4.67
C SER A 28 3.95 -53.83 5.26
N ASN A 29 2.64 -53.80 4.96
CA ASN A 29 1.73 -52.89 5.65
C ASN A 29 1.51 -53.23 7.15
N ASN A 30 2.18 -54.27 7.67
CA ASN A 30 2.03 -54.74 9.04
C ASN A 30 3.26 -54.40 9.91
N LEU A 31 3.11 -53.38 10.76
CA LEU A 31 4.16 -52.88 11.66
C LEU A 31 4.78 -53.98 12.55
N LYS A 32 3.98 -54.90 13.09
CA LYS A 32 4.45 -55.99 13.96
C LYS A 32 5.38 -56.94 13.20
N SER A 33 4.99 -57.33 11.99
CA SER A 33 5.80 -58.20 11.12
C SER A 33 7.14 -57.56 10.75
N ASN A 34 7.16 -56.24 10.57
CA ASN A 34 8.39 -55.53 10.22
C ASN A 34 9.32 -55.36 11.43
N ILE A 35 8.78 -55.27 12.64
CA ILE A 35 9.61 -55.25 13.86
C ILE A 35 10.21 -56.63 14.15
N ASP A 36 9.52 -57.72 13.83
CA ASP A 36 10.14 -59.06 13.88
C ASP A 36 11.30 -59.20 12.88
N ILE A 37 11.18 -58.61 11.69
CA ILE A 37 12.27 -58.53 10.71
C ILE A 37 13.44 -57.71 11.29
N LEU A 38 13.16 -56.56 11.91
CA LEU A 38 14.17 -55.74 12.59
C LEU A 38 14.93 -56.54 13.65
N ALA A 39 14.21 -57.27 14.51
CA ALA A 39 14.82 -58.08 15.55
C ALA A 39 15.75 -59.16 14.97
N ASN A 40 15.34 -59.86 13.90
CA ASN A 40 16.17 -60.84 13.22
C ASN A 40 17.41 -60.20 12.56
N GLN A 41 17.29 -58.98 12.03
CA GLN A 41 18.41 -58.22 11.47
C GLN A 41 19.41 -57.79 12.54
N VAL A 42 18.92 -57.39 13.71
CA VAL A 42 19.74 -57.09 14.89
C VAL A 42 20.39 -58.37 15.42
N GLU A 43 19.69 -59.51 15.39
CA GLU A 43 20.23 -60.82 15.78
C GLU A 43 21.43 -61.23 14.93
N LEU A 44 21.29 -61.17 13.59
CA LEU A 44 22.39 -61.44 12.67
C LEU A 44 23.61 -60.56 12.97
N TYR A 45 23.38 -59.31 13.34
CA TYR A 45 24.42 -58.37 13.70
C TYR A 45 25.18 -58.75 14.99
N PHE A 46 24.51 -59.29 16.01
CA PHE A 46 25.18 -59.79 17.22
C PHE A 46 26.03 -61.06 16.96
N GLN A 47 25.84 -61.73 15.82
CA GLN A 47 26.54 -62.96 15.45
C GLN A 47 27.83 -62.72 14.63
N THR A 48 27.94 -61.63 13.87
CA THR A 48 28.98 -61.50 12.81
C THR A 48 30.33 -60.88 13.22
N ASN A 49 30.54 -60.51 14.49
CA ASN A 49 31.84 -60.08 15.06
C ASN A 49 32.71 -59.11 14.20
N THR A 50 32.12 -58.08 13.58
CA THR A 50 32.84 -57.07 12.80
C THR A 50 32.99 -55.76 13.59
N GLY A 51 34.14 -55.10 13.53
CA GLY A 51 34.51 -53.92 14.35
C GLY A 51 33.77 -52.60 14.04
N LYS A 52 32.67 -52.60 13.28
CA LYS A 52 31.85 -51.41 12.94
C LYS A 52 30.42 -51.53 13.45
N ARG A 53 30.33 -51.88 14.73
CA ARG A 53 29.11 -52.29 15.42
C ARG A 53 28.04 -51.17 15.43
N GLU A 54 28.35 -50.05 16.06
CA GLU A 54 27.37 -49.00 16.38
C GLU A 54 26.72 -48.33 15.14
N VAL A 55 27.50 -48.16 14.05
CA VAL A 55 27.02 -47.54 12.81
C VAL A 55 25.93 -48.37 12.12
N TYR A 56 26.01 -49.71 12.18
CA TYR A 56 25.03 -50.57 11.53
C TYR A 56 23.67 -50.52 12.24
N ILE A 57 23.64 -50.64 13.58
CA ILE A 57 22.39 -50.53 14.35
C ILE A 57 21.77 -49.14 14.18
N SER A 58 22.59 -48.08 14.24
CA SER A 58 22.11 -46.70 14.04
C SER A 58 21.43 -46.53 12.68
N ASN A 59 22.06 -46.99 11.59
CA ASN A 59 21.47 -46.95 10.25
C ASN A 59 20.18 -47.77 10.17
N LEU A 60 20.13 -48.92 10.85
CA LEU A 60 18.95 -49.78 10.86
C LEU A 60 17.78 -49.08 11.57
N PHE A 61 17.98 -48.55 12.77
CA PHE A 61 16.95 -47.78 13.48
C PHE A 61 16.49 -46.55 12.71
N LYS A 62 17.43 -45.86 12.03
CA LYS A 62 17.11 -44.71 11.18
C LYS A 62 16.14 -45.08 10.06
N VAL A 63 16.33 -46.21 9.38
CA VAL A 63 15.38 -46.69 8.36
C VAL A 63 13.99 -46.87 8.96
N TYR A 64 13.86 -47.40 10.18
CA TYR A 64 12.56 -47.59 10.80
C TYR A 64 11.94 -46.28 11.31
N TYR A 65 12.73 -45.33 11.81
CA TYR A 65 12.23 -43.98 12.11
C TYR A 65 11.73 -43.27 10.85
N GLU A 66 12.44 -43.39 9.73
CA GLU A 66 12.06 -42.78 8.44
C GLU A 66 10.79 -43.41 7.85
N ASN A 67 10.49 -44.68 8.16
CA ASN A 67 9.35 -45.41 7.59
C ASN A 67 8.15 -45.56 8.55
N TYR A 68 8.28 -45.29 9.85
CA TYR A 68 7.20 -45.48 10.83
C TYR A 68 7.05 -44.33 11.81
N ASP A 69 6.12 -43.42 11.54
CA ASP A 69 5.84 -42.23 12.34
C ASP A 69 5.40 -42.48 13.79
N LYS A 70 4.92 -43.70 14.07
CA LYS A 70 4.48 -44.11 15.41
C LYS A 70 5.61 -44.58 16.32
N ILE A 71 6.80 -44.89 15.80
CA ILE A 71 7.93 -45.31 16.65
C ILE A 71 8.54 -44.06 17.32
N ALA A 72 8.63 -44.10 18.65
CA ALA A 72 9.14 -43.04 19.50
C ALA A 72 10.59 -43.29 19.95
N ALA A 73 10.94 -44.53 20.32
CA ALA A 73 12.28 -44.89 20.77
C ALA A 73 12.61 -46.38 20.54
N PHE A 74 13.90 -46.72 20.55
CA PHE A 74 14.43 -48.09 20.58
C PHE A 74 15.36 -48.30 21.78
N GLU A 75 15.33 -49.47 22.40
CA GLU A 75 16.34 -49.94 23.36
C GLU A 75 16.75 -51.40 23.06
N ILE A 76 18.02 -51.72 23.26
CA ILE A 76 18.52 -53.10 23.29
C ILE A 76 19.05 -53.36 24.69
N LYS A 77 18.50 -54.34 25.40
CA LYS A 77 18.83 -54.66 26.79
C LYS A 77 19.43 -56.04 26.92
N ASN A 78 20.44 -56.19 27.77
CA ASN A 78 20.85 -57.50 28.27
C ASN A 78 20.47 -57.56 29.75
N ASP A 79 19.55 -58.46 30.09
CA ASP A 79 18.84 -58.48 31.37
C ASP A 79 18.28 -57.09 31.73
N PHE A 80 18.81 -56.45 32.79
CA PHE A 80 18.38 -55.13 33.26
C PHE A 80 19.26 -53.98 32.75
N LYS A 81 20.29 -54.26 31.94
CA LYS A 81 21.24 -53.25 31.47
C LYS A 81 20.99 -52.89 30.01
N THR A 82 20.73 -51.61 29.75
CA THR A 82 20.65 -51.08 28.38
C THR A 82 22.02 -51.10 27.73
N ILE A 83 22.13 -51.81 26.59
CA ILE A 83 23.33 -51.89 25.76
C ILE A 83 23.34 -50.74 24.75
N TYR A 84 22.19 -50.49 24.12
CA TYR A 84 21.98 -49.40 23.17
C TYR A 84 20.60 -48.76 23.36
N SER A 85 20.53 -47.45 23.17
CA SER A 85 19.26 -46.71 23.08
C SER A 85 19.32 -45.66 21.96
N SER A 86 18.16 -45.29 21.44
CA SER A 86 18.01 -44.23 20.44
C SER A 86 16.60 -43.65 20.52
N PHE A 87 16.45 -42.35 20.29
CA PHE A 87 15.16 -41.65 20.29
C PHE A 87 15.01 -40.77 19.04
N ARG A 88 13.77 -40.56 18.61
CA ARG A 88 13.47 -39.94 17.31
C ARG A 88 13.80 -38.45 17.20
N ASP A 89 13.67 -37.70 18.29
CA ASP A 89 13.85 -36.24 18.33
C ASP A 89 15.26 -35.80 18.74
N ASP A 90 16.24 -36.71 18.67
CA ASP A 90 17.65 -36.35 18.79
C ASP A 90 18.07 -35.70 17.47
N GLU A 91 18.58 -34.46 17.52
CA GLU A 91 19.08 -33.73 16.34
C GLU A 91 20.11 -34.53 15.52
N SER A 92 20.70 -35.57 16.12
CA SER A 92 21.67 -36.46 15.49
C SER A 92 21.19 -37.90 15.23
N MET A 93 19.98 -38.29 15.70
CA MET A 93 19.55 -39.70 15.79
C MET A 93 20.67 -40.60 16.34
N SER A 94 21.39 -40.13 17.38
CA SER A 94 22.57 -40.82 17.88
C SER A 94 22.20 -42.13 18.55
N LEU A 95 23.08 -43.11 18.38
CA LEU A 95 23.05 -44.35 19.12
C LEU A 95 23.80 -44.13 20.44
N PHE A 96 23.13 -44.26 21.57
CA PHE A 96 23.75 -44.13 22.87
C PHE A 96 24.07 -45.52 23.43
N LYS A 97 25.35 -45.76 23.71
CA LYS A 97 25.83 -47.03 24.26
C LYS A 97 25.88 -46.97 25.77
N ASP A 98 25.39 -48.02 26.44
CA ASP A 98 25.34 -48.12 27.90
C ASP A 98 24.56 -46.96 28.59
N VAL A 99 23.69 -46.25 27.85
CA VAL A 99 22.87 -45.15 28.36
C VAL A 99 21.40 -45.58 28.35
N GLU A 100 20.78 -45.58 29.53
CA GLU A 100 19.34 -45.74 29.65
C GLU A 100 18.62 -44.45 29.26
N LEU A 101 17.46 -44.56 28.62
CA LEU A 101 16.62 -43.40 28.32
C LEU A 101 16.28 -42.65 29.63
N SER A 102 16.65 -41.37 29.71
CA SER A 102 16.48 -40.56 30.93
C SER A 102 15.00 -40.40 31.31
N LEU A 103 14.73 -40.27 32.62
CA LEU A 103 13.42 -40.11 33.28
C LEU A 103 12.50 -38.99 32.73
N ASN A 104 12.99 -38.10 31.86
CA ASN A 104 12.19 -37.05 31.21
C ASN A 104 11.50 -37.52 29.91
N PHE A 105 11.78 -38.73 29.44
CA PHE A 105 11.01 -39.40 28.40
C PHE A 105 10.02 -40.33 29.10
N ASP A 106 8.72 -40.04 28.99
CA ASP A 106 7.67 -40.99 29.36
C ASP A 106 7.86 -42.23 28.47
N LYS A 107 8.58 -43.24 28.97
CA LYS A 107 8.58 -44.59 28.37
C LYS A 107 7.10 -44.93 28.22
N THR A 108 6.64 -45.02 26.98
CA THR A 108 5.23 -45.31 26.72
C THR A 108 4.93 -46.71 27.22
N ASP A 109 3.80 -46.90 27.92
CA ASP A 109 3.36 -48.24 28.36
C ASP A 109 3.11 -49.18 27.18
N GLU A 110 2.94 -48.62 25.98
CA GLU A 110 2.91 -49.34 24.73
C GLU A 110 4.32 -49.53 24.17
N TYR A 111 4.78 -50.77 24.24
CA TYR A 111 6.05 -51.19 23.68
C TYR A 111 5.94 -52.57 23.03
N TYR A 112 6.84 -52.85 22.09
CA TYR A 112 7.04 -54.17 21.53
C TYR A 112 8.39 -54.72 21.97
N GLU A 113 8.41 -55.96 22.44
CA GLU A 113 9.63 -56.65 22.83
C GLU A 113 9.89 -57.89 22.00
N LYS A 114 11.15 -58.10 21.64
CA LYS A 114 11.60 -59.31 20.96
C LYS A 114 12.96 -59.75 21.47
N GLU A 115 13.07 -61.03 21.79
CA GLU A 115 14.34 -61.64 22.18
C GLU A 115 15.28 -61.77 20.97
N ILE A 116 16.55 -61.46 21.22
CA ILE A 116 17.65 -61.63 20.28
C ILE A 116 18.43 -62.86 20.75
N LEU A 117 18.49 -63.90 19.90
CA LEU A 117 19.06 -65.20 20.26
C LEU A 117 20.46 -65.44 19.67
N ASN A 118 21.23 -66.33 20.29
CA ASN A 118 22.48 -66.83 19.74
C ASN A 118 22.24 -68.09 18.88
N LEU A 119 23.28 -68.55 18.18
CA LEU A 119 23.24 -69.75 17.33
C LEU A 119 22.84 -71.05 18.08
N LYS A 120 22.80 -71.03 19.42
CA LYS A 120 22.35 -72.13 20.29
C LYS A 120 20.93 -71.90 20.85
N GLY A 121 20.22 -70.88 20.38
CA GLY A 121 18.88 -70.51 20.83
C GLY A 121 18.82 -69.83 22.20
N GLN A 122 19.96 -69.39 22.75
CA GLN A 122 19.99 -68.70 24.04
C GLN A 122 19.87 -67.19 23.85
N LYS A 123 19.10 -66.53 24.72
CA LYS A 123 18.93 -65.08 24.73
C LYS A 123 20.26 -64.35 24.98
N ILE A 124 20.59 -63.41 24.10
CA ILE A 124 21.73 -62.49 24.22
C ILE A 124 21.26 -61.11 24.70
N ALA A 125 20.11 -60.67 24.18
CA ALA A 125 19.52 -59.37 24.48
C ALA A 125 18.01 -59.38 24.18
N THR A 126 17.31 -58.31 24.55
CA THR A 126 15.93 -57.99 24.14
C THR A 126 15.95 -56.66 23.39
N LEU A 127 15.36 -56.62 22.19
CA LEU A 127 15.00 -55.38 21.52
C LEU A 127 13.65 -54.91 22.06
N VAL A 128 13.60 -53.67 22.55
CA VAL A 128 12.39 -52.96 23.00
C VAL A 128 12.12 -51.80 22.03
N VAL A 129 10.91 -51.68 21.53
CA VAL A 129 10.46 -50.60 20.64
C VAL A 129 9.32 -49.86 21.34
N TYR A 130 9.48 -48.56 21.59
CA TYR A 130 8.46 -47.71 22.20
C TYR A 130 7.68 -46.96 21.12
N PHE A 131 6.35 -46.84 21.30
CA PHE A 131 5.48 -46.17 20.35
C PHE A 131 4.89 -44.87 20.92
N LYS A 132 4.55 -43.90 20.06
CA LYS A 132 3.80 -42.72 20.46
C LYS A 132 2.47 -43.14 21.11
N LYS A 133 2.08 -42.44 22.19
CA LYS A 133 0.87 -42.72 22.98
C LYS A 133 -0.38 -42.84 22.10
N THR A 134 -1.02 -44.01 22.12
CA THR A 134 -2.24 -44.29 21.37
C THR A 134 -3.47 -43.85 22.18
N ILE A 135 -4.51 -43.38 21.51
CA ILE A 135 -5.78 -43.08 22.17
C ILE A 135 -6.49 -44.38 22.53
N ASN A 136 -6.86 -44.51 23.80
CA ASN A 136 -7.69 -45.60 24.26
C ASN A 136 -9.17 -45.31 23.96
N PHE A 137 -9.67 -45.93 22.89
CA PHE A 137 -11.10 -46.09 22.66
C PHE A 137 -11.65 -47.20 23.57
N SER A 138 -12.82 -46.96 24.14
CA SER A 138 -13.62 -47.96 24.82
C SER A 138 -14.12 -48.99 23.80
N LYS A 139 -14.54 -50.16 24.29
CA LYS A 139 -15.10 -51.22 23.45
C LYS A 139 -16.26 -50.72 22.58
N GLN A 140 -17.16 -49.91 23.16
CA GLN A 140 -18.31 -49.32 22.45
C GLN A 140 -17.88 -48.36 21.34
N GLU A 141 -16.82 -47.57 21.56
CA GLU A 141 -16.30 -46.65 20.54
C GLU A 141 -15.60 -47.41 19.39
N LEU A 142 -14.90 -48.50 19.70
CA LEU A 142 -14.29 -49.37 18.68
C LEU A 142 -15.35 -50.09 17.84
N GLU A 143 -16.40 -50.61 18.48
CA GLU A 143 -17.55 -51.21 17.78
C GLU A 143 -18.25 -50.17 16.89
N TYR A 144 -18.40 -48.93 17.37
CA TYR A 144 -18.94 -47.83 16.58
C TYR A 144 -18.09 -47.56 15.33
N LEU A 145 -16.76 -47.42 15.46
CA LEU A 145 -15.84 -47.19 14.32
C LEU A 145 -15.72 -48.39 13.37
N GLN A 146 -15.98 -49.60 13.86
CA GLN A 146 -16.06 -50.79 13.00
C GLN A 146 -17.28 -50.75 12.09
N ASN A 147 -18.42 -50.31 12.62
CA ASN A 147 -19.69 -50.28 11.89
C ASN A 147 -19.89 -48.99 11.07
N LYS A 148 -19.43 -47.85 11.59
CA LYS A 148 -19.57 -46.53 10.95
C LYS A 148 -18.31 -46.23 10.14
N LYS A 149 -18.39 -46.36 8.82
CA LYS A 149 -17.27 -46.08 7.90
C LYS A 149 -17.34 -44.73 7.21
N VAL A 150 -18.54 -44.15 7.13
CA VAL A 150 -18.80 -42.85 6.50
C VAL A 150 -19.45 -41.94 7.53
N LEU A 151 -18.96 -40.70 7.62
CA LEU A 151 -19.60 -39.61 8.37
C LEU A 151 -20.27 -38.66 7.40
N ARG A 152 -21.60 -38.54 7.51
CA ARG A 152 -22.41 -37.57 6.77
C ARG A 152 -22.40 -36.23 7.50
N VAL A 153 -21.91 -35.19 6.83
CA VAL A 153 -21.67 -33.87 7.42
C VAL A 153 -22.21 -32.78 6.51
N GLN A 154 -22.74 -31.69 7.07
CA GLN A 154 -23.26 -30.61 6.25
C GLN A 154 -22.15 -29.76 5.59
N ASN A 155 -22.29 -29.48 4.30
CA ASN A 155 -21.55 -28.44 3.60
C ASN A 155 -22.45 -27.23 3.40
N ASP A 156 -22.31 -26.24 4.28
CA ASP A 156 -22.89 -24.93 4.06
C ASP A 156 -22.18 -24.32 2.83
N ALA A 157 -22.92 -23.99 1.78
CA ALA A 157 -22.31 -23.47 0.55
C ALA A 157 -21.81 -22.02 0.68
N SER A 158 -22.02 -21.35 1.83
CA SER A 158 -22.04 -19.88 1.90
C SER A 158 -21.21 -19.23 3.02
N LEU A 159 -20.32 -19.96 3.71
CA LEU A 159 -19.53 -19.43 4.83
C LEU A 159 -18.00 -19.50 4.62
N PRO A 160 -17.43 -18.82 3.60
CA PRO A 160 -15.99 -18.75 3.44
C PRO A 160 -15.31 -17.88 4.53
N PRO A 161 -14.11 -18.23 5.02
CA PRO A 161 -13.25 -19.34 4.59
C PRO A 161 -13.51 -20.67 5.32
N TYR A 162 -14.62 -20.82 6.04
CA TYR A 162 -14.83 -21.94 6.97
C TYR A 162 -15.47 -23.17 6.33
N ASN A 163 -16.63 -22.99 5.71
CA ASN A 163 -17.43 -24.04 5.10
C ASN A 163 -18.17 -23.39 3.93
N PHE A 164 -17.73 -23.69 2.71
CA PHE A 164 -18.32 -23.18 1.49
C PHE A 164 -18.14 -24.20 0.38
N ASN A 165 -18.69 -23.91 -0.79
CA ASN A 165 -18.57 -24.77 -1.96
C ASN A 165 -17.86 -24.02 -3.09
N GLU A 166 -16.85 -24.64 -3.69
CA GLU A 166 -16.15 -24.10 -4.86
C GLU A 166 -16.29 -25.10 -6.02
N ASN A 167 -17.16 -24.79 -6.99
CA ASN A 167 -17.45 -25.62 -8.17
C ASN A 167 -17.93 -27.05 -7.87
N GLY A 168 -18.76 -27.23 -6.84
CA GLY A 168 -19.28 -28.52 -6.39
C GLY A 168 -18.43 -29.17 -5.29
N ILE A 169 -17.26 -28.61 -4.96
CA ILE A 169 -16.31 -29.20 -4.01
C ILE A 169 -16.44 -28.52 -2.64
N PRO A 170 -16.79 -29.27 -1.57
CA PRO A 170 -16.73 -28.79 -0.19
C PRO A 170 -15.35 -28.26 0.13
N THR A 171 -15.28 -27.01 0.57
CA THR A 171 -14.01 -26.28 0.73
C THR A 171 -14.07 -25.41 1.98
N GLY A 172 -12.96 -25.32 2.71
CA GLY A 172 -12.81 -24.37 3.82
C GLY A 172 -12.04 -24.94 5.01
N TYR A 173 -11.75 -24.08 5.98
CA TYR A 173 -11.02 -24.43 7.19
C TYR A 173 -11.67 -25.58 7.96
N ALA A 174 -13.00 -25.57 8.10
CA ALA A 174 -13.71 -26.61 8.85
C ALA A 174 -13.77 -27.93 8.08
N ILE A 175 -13.75 -27.88 6.75
CA ILE A 175 -13.64 -29.06 5.89
C ILE A 175 -12.28 -29.72 6.10
N ASP A 176 -11.19 -28.97 5.92
CA ASP A 176 -9.84 -29.51 6.12
C ASP A 176 -9.59 -29.97 7.57
N TYR A 177 -10.10 -29.23 8.56
CA TYR A 177 -9.98 -29.62 9.97
C TYR A 177 -10.69 -30.96 10.24
N LEU A 178 -11.87 -31.17 9.64
CA LEU A 178 -12.60 -32.41 9.75
C LEU A 178 -11.91 -33.55 8.98
N GLU A 179 -11.28 -33.29 7.84
CA GLU A 179 -10.46 -34.27 7.12
C GLU A 179 -9.30 -34.77 7.97
N LEU A 180 -8.62 -33.90 8.73
CA LEU A 180 -7.58 -34.34 9.68
C LEU A 180 -8.15 -35.32 10.72
N ILE A 181 -9.33 -35.02 11.28
CA ILE A 181 -10.00 -35.90 12.25
C ILE A 181 -10.39 -37.23 11.60
N ALA A 182 -10.98 -37.18 10.40
CA ALA A 182 -11.43 -38.35 9.67
C ALA A 182 -10.25 -39.28 9.31
N ASN A 183 -9.10 -38.72 8.93
CA ASN A 183 -7.87 -39.46 8.66
C ASN A 183 -7.35 -40.19 9.90
N GLU A 184 -7.34 -39.54 11.06
CA GLU A 184 -6.93 -40.18 12.33
C GLU A 184 -7.87 -41.31 12.74
N LEU A 185 -9.16 -41.21 12.37
CA LEU A 185 -10.19 -42.20 12.68
C LEU A 185 -10.38 -43.26 11.58
N ALA A 186 -9.71 -43.12 10.44
CA ALA A 186 -9.94 -43.92 9.23
C ALA A 186 -11.43 -43.95 8.79
N LEU A 187 -12.06 -42.77 8.77
CA LEU A 187 -13.43 -42.56 8.32
C LEU A 187 -13.46 -41.82 6.98
N GLU A 188 -14.43 -42.15 6.14
CA GLU A 188 -14.76 -41.37 4.95
C GLU A 188 -15.72 -40.24 5.29
N LEU A 189 -15.62 -39.11 4.59
CA LEU A 189 -16.53 -37.97 4.75
C LEU A 189 -17.48 -37.89 3.56
N GLU A 190 -18.77 -37.82 3.83
CA GLU A 190 -19.81 -37.54 2.85
C GLU A 190 -20.42 -36.18 3.17
N PHE A 191 -20.24 -35.22 2.27
CA PHE A 191 -20.77 -33.87 2.46
C PHE A 191 -22.15 -33.72 1.84
N VAL A 192 -23.14 -33.43 2.69
CA VAL A 192 -24.53 -33.24 2.28
C VAL A 192 -24.79 -31.75 2.05
N GLN A 193 -25.31 -31.42 0.87
CA GLN A 193 -25.67 -30.05 0.48
C GLN A 193 -27.16 -29.78 0.76
N GLY A 194 -27.48 -28.56 1.16
CA GLY A 194 -28.83 -28.20 1.61
C GLY A 194 -28.86 -26.79 2.20
N LYS A 195 -30.00 -26.40 2.78
CA LYS A 195 -30.14 -25.13 3.50
C LYS A 195 -29.87 -25.31 4.98
N TRP A 196 -29.40 -24.24 5.62
CA TRP A 196 -29.03 -24.25 7.03
C TRP A 196 -30.16 -24.73 7.97
N ASP A 197 -31.40 -24.29 7.72
CA ASP A 197 -32.56 -24.64 8.53
C ASP A 197 -32.93 -26.13 8.42
N ASP A 198 -32.66 -26.74 7.26
CA ASP A 198 -32.95 -28.16 7.02
C ASP A 198 -31.94 -29.04 7.78
N PHE A 199 -30.66 -28.65 7.81
CA PHE A 199 -29.60 -29.45 8.43
C PHE A 199 -29.82 -29.74 9.92
N MET A 200 -30.45 -28.82 10.66
CA MET A 200 -30.75 -29.08 12.07
C MET A 200 -31.75 -30.21 12.24
N ASN A 201 -32.80 -30.24 11.42
CA ASN A 201 -33.78 -31.31 11.44
C ASN A 201 -33.12 -32.62 10.95
N MET A 202 -32.31 -32.55 9.90
CA MET A 202 -31.53 -33.71 9.42
C MET A 202 -30.59 -34.28 10.48
N LEU A 203 -30.02 -33.46 11.38
CA LEU A 203 -29.21 -33.94 12.49
C LEU A 203 -30.06 -34.60 13.60
N GLU A 204 -31.28 -34.09 13.86
CA GLU A 204 -32.22 -34.72 14.81
C GLU A 204 -32.77 -36.05 14.28
N ASP A 205 -33.06 -36.11 12.99
CA ASP A 205 -33.60 -37.29 12.29
C ASP A 205 -32.50 -38.30 11.90
N GLU A 206 -31.25 -38.08 12.33
CA GLU A 206 -30.09 -38.92 12.05
C GLU A 206 -29.76 -39.09 10.54
N GLU A 207 -30.19 -38.15 9.71
CA GLU A 207 -29.77 -38.02 8.31
C GLU A 207 -28.35 -37.43 8.20
N LEU A 208 -27.95 -36.61 9.18
CA LEU A 208 -26.57 -36.17 9.40
C LEU A 208 -26.00 -36.82 10.66
N ASP A 209 -24.71 -37.12 10.62
CA ASP A 209 -24.00 -37.68 11.77
C ASP A 209 -23.35 -36.58 12.63
N LEU A 210 -22.92 -35.50 11.97
CA LEU A 210 -22.22 -34.39 12.57
C LEU A 210 -22.59 -33.10 11.86
N MET A 211 -22.80 -32.03 12.64
CA MET A 211 -22.79 -30.69 12.10
C MET A 211 -21.55 -29.89 12.49
N ILE A 212 -20.98 -29.16 11.53
CA ILE A 212 -19.82 -28.28 11.71
C ILE A 212 -20.23 -26.79 11.68
N ASN A 213 -19.36 -25.90 12.16
CA ASN A 213 -19.59 -24.45 12.18
C ASN A 213 -20.88 -24.00 12.90
N VAL A 214 -21.31 -24.74 13.92
CA VAL A 214 -22.53 -24.39 14.66
C VAL A 214 -22.20 -23.40 15.77
N LEU A 215 -22.94 -22.28 15.79
CA LEU A 215 -22.91 -21.35 16.93
C LEU A 215 -23.70 -21.94 18.09
N LYS A 216 -23.06 -21.99 19.25
CA LYS A 216 -23.63 -22.55 20.47
C LYS A 216 -24.60 -21.56 21.14
N SER A 217 -25.79 -22.02 21.51
CA SER A 217 -26.79 -21.23 22.26
C SER A 217 -27.60 -22.14 23.19
N LYS A 218 -28.21 -21.56 24.24
CA LYS A 218 -29.03 -22.33 25.20
C LYS A 218 -30.13 -23.13 24.52
N GLN A 219 -30.84 -22.52 23.57
CA GLN A 219 -31.91 -23.17 22.81
C GLN A 219 -31.39 -24.37 21.99
N ARG A 220 -30.19 -24.26 21.40
CA ARG A 220 -29.60 -25.37 20.64
C ARG A 220 -29.03 -26.46 21.54
N GLU A 221 -28.54 -26.13 22.74
CA GLU A 221 -28.08 -27.12 23.73
C GLU A 221 -29.23 -27.99 24.26
N GLU A 222 -30.47 -27.50 24.22
CA GLU A 222 -31.65 -28.31 24.52
C GLU A 222 -31.93 -29.36 23.43
N ARG A 223 -31.46 -29.14 22.20
CA ARG A 223 -31.71 -30.02 21.03
C ARG A 223 -30.51 -30.91 20.68
N PHE A 224 -29.29 -30.44 20.88
CA PHE A 224 -28.07 -31.08 20.38
C PHE A 224 -26.98 -31.18 21.44
N LEU A 225 -26.11 -32.18 21.28
CA LEU A 225 -24.83 -32.22 21.98
C LEU A 225 -23.81 -31.37 21.24
N PHE A 226 -22.90 -30.72 21.97
CA PHE A 226 -21.83 -29.91 21.40
C PHE A 226 -20.44 -30.41 21.79
N SER A 227 -19.44 -30.13 20.97
CA SER A 227 -18.03 -30.24 21.38
C SER A 227 -17.76 -29.36 22.60
N ASN A 228 -16.80 -29.77 23.43
CA ASN A 228 -16.51 -29.07 24.69
C ASN A 228 -15.83 -27.72 24.47
N LYS A 229 -15.13 -27.57 23.35
CA LYS A 229 -14.45 -26.34 22.93
C LYS A 229 -14.82 -26.03 21.48
N ALA A 230 -14.76 -24.75 21.14
CA ALA A 230 -14.79 -24.35 19.74
C ALA A 230 -13.48 -24.80 19.09
N PHE A 231 -13.58 -25.40 17.90
CA PHE A 231 -12.40 -25.83 17.15
C PHE A 231 -11.72 -24.65 16.43
N VAL A 232 -12.46 -23.55 16.23
CA VAL A 232 -11.93 -22.27 15.76
C VAL A 232 -12.74 -21.11 16.35
N THR A 233 -12.05 -20.03 16.68
CA THR A 233 -12.68 -18.77 17.11
C THR A 233 -12.35 -17.64 16.13
N SER A 234 -13.23 -16.65 16.05
CA SER A 234 -12.99 -15.44 15.28
C SER A 234 -13.58 -14.24 16.01
N PRO A 235 -12.82 -13.14 16.16
CA PRO A 235 -13.39 -11.90 16.65
C PRO A 235 -14.39 -11.35 15.65
N LEU A 236 -15.33 -10.57 16.15
CA LEU A 236 -16.16 -9.73 15.30
C LEU A 236 -15.41 -8.46 14.90
N ALA A 237 -15.84 -7.87 13.78
CA ALA A 237 -15.25 -6.65 13.28
C ALA A 237 -16.28 -5.70 12.69
N MET A 238 -15.97 -4.42 12.83
CA MET A 238 -16.52 -3.36 12.00
C MET A 238 -15.76 -3.31 10.68
N LEU A 239 -16.48 -3.25 9.58
CA LEU A 239 -15.98 -3.03 8.24
C LEU A 239 -16.30 -1.60 7.82
N THR A 240 -15.31 -0.86 7.32
CA THR A 240 -15.49 0.50 6.78
C THR A 240 -14.60 0.68 5.56
N ARG A 241 -14.77 1.78 4.81
CA ARG A 241 -13.77 2.16 3.79
C ARG A 241 -12.47 2.65 4.44
N ILE A 242 -11.34 2.55 3.75
CA ILE A 242 -10.02 2.86 4.32
C ILE A 242 -9.93 4.31 4.83
N GLU A 243 -10.52 5.24 4.10
CA GLU A 243 -10.56 6.67 4.41
C GLU A 243 -11.48 7.02 5.58
N HIS A 244 -12.37 6.11 5.98
CA HIS A 244 -13.25 6.32 7.13
C HIS A 244 -12.45 6.32 8.44
N LYS A 245 -12.99 6.92 9.52
CA LYS A 245 -12.37 6.79 10.86
C LYS A 245 -12.35 5.32 11.30
N ASN A 246 -11.43 4.95 12.18
CA ASN A 246 -11.45 3.62 12.79
C ASN A 246 -12.65 3.52 13.74
N VAL A 247 -13.38 2.42 13.65
CA VAL A 247 -14.61 2.18 14.41
C VAL A 247 -14.50 0.82 15.09
N HIS A 248 -14.77 0.77 16.38
CA HIS A 248 -14.68 -0.40 17.23
C HIS A 248 -16.02 -0.75 17.89
N THR A 249 -16.96 0.19 17.98
CA THR A 249 -18.27 -0.01 18.62
C THR A 249 -19.43 0.44 17.74
N PHE A 250 -20.63 -0.11 17.96
CA PHE A 250 -21.85 0.34 17.27
C PHE A 250 -22.15 1.80 17.58
N LYS A 251 -21.87 2.26 18.80
CA LYS A 251 -22.11 3.64 19.22
C LYS A 251 -21.33 4.67 18.39
N GLU A 252 -20.14 4.32 17.91
CA GLU A 252 -19.31 5.18 17.06
C GLU A 252 -19.87 5.37 15.63
N MET A 253 -20.86 4.53 15.25
CA MET A 253 -21.60 4.59 13.98
C MET A 253 -22.96 5.30 14.13
N GLU A 254 -23.33 5.87 15.29
CA GLU A 254 -24.58 6.62 15.43
C GLU A 254 -24.62 7.81 14.44
N GLY A 255 -25.70 7.91 13.67
CA GLY A 255 -25.87 8.91 12.60
C GLY A 255 -25.23 8.53 11.26
N GLU A 256 -24.63 7.34 11.15
CA GLU A 256 -24.08 6.79 9.91
C GLU A 256 -24.93 5.61 9.41
N THR A 257 -24.75 5.22 8.14
CA THR A 257 -25.47 4.10 7.54
C THR A 257 -24.68 2.80 7.67
N MET A 258 -25.27 1.75 8.25
CA MET A 258 -24.68 0.41 8.32
C MET A 258 -25.37 -0.57 7.39
N ALA A 259 -24.61 -1.18 6.47
CA ALA A 259 -25.07 -2.32 5.68
C ALA A 259 -25.05 -3.58 6.55
N LEU A 260 -26.18 -4.28 6.61
CA LEU A 260 -26.35 -5.50 7.40
C LEU A 260 -27.15 -6.54 6.61
N VAL A 261 -26.82 -7.82 6.79
CA VAL A 261 -27.52 -8.93 6.12
C VAL A 261 -28.85 -9.19 6.80
N GLU A 262 -29.94 -9.17 6.05
CA GLU A 262 -31.28 -9.41 6.57
C GLU A 262 -31.42 -10.84 7.09
N GLY A 263 -32.04 -11.01 8.26
CA GLY A 263 -32.17 -12.29 8.96
C GLY A 263 -30.96 -12.68 9.82
N TYR A 264 -29.85 -11.94 9.76
CA TYR A 264 -28.74 -12.15 10.71
C TYR A 264 -29.05 -11.46 12.04
N HIS A 265 -28.61 -12.07 13.15
CA HIS A 265 -28.81 -11.50 14.50
C HIS A 265 -28.31 -10.05 14.64
N SER A 266 -27.26 -9.68 13.90
CA SER A 266 -26.73 -8.31 13.88
C SER A 266 -27.73 -7.30 13.31
N TYR A 267 -28.55 -7.68 12.33
CA TYR A 267 -29.57 -6.81 11.73
C TYR A 267 -30.63 -6.40 12.75
N ASP A 268 -31.22 -7.38 13.43
CA ASP A 268 -32.27 -7.14 14.43
C ASP A 268 -31.73 -6.41 15.66
N ARG A 269 -30.53 -6.78 16.11
CA ARG A 269 -29.88 -6.14 17.26
C ARG A 269 -29.60 -4.66 16.99
N VAL A 270 -29.01 -4.32 15.83
CA VAL A 270 -28.67 -2.92 15.53
C VAL A 270 -29.93 -2.07 15.46
N LYS A 271 -31.00 -2.56 14.82
CA LYS A 271 -32.29 -1.85 14.79
C LYS A 271 -32.90 -1.63 16.17
N ARG A 272 -32.83 -2.65 17.05
CA ARG A 272 -33.44 -2.61 18.38
C ARG A 272 -32.63 -1.75 19.37
N ASP A 273 -31.32 -1.97 19.41
CA ASP A 273 -30.45 -1.46 20.48
C ASP A 273 -29.74 -0.15 20.07
N TYR A 274 -29.63 0.13 18.77
CA TYR A 274 -28.95 1.32 18.23
C TYR A 274 -29.81 2.06 17.18
N PRO A 275 -30.98 2.59 17.56
CA PRO A 275 -31.99 3.14 16.63
C PRO A 275 -31.55 4.41 15.88
N LYS A 276 -30.39 4.99 16.22
CA LYS A 276 -29.78 6.14 15.53
C LYS A 276 -28.85 5.74 14.39
N ILE A 277 -28.63 4.44 14.18
CA ILE A 277 -27.85 3.93 13.06
C ILE A 277 -28.84 3.61 11.93
N ASP A 278 -28.64 4.19 10.76
CA ASP A 278 -29.48 3.90 9.60
C ASP A 278 -29.10 2.53 9.03
N VAL A 279 -30.02 1.56 9.04
CA VAL A 279 -29.72 0.20 8.58
C VAL A 279 -30.04 0.06 7.09
N TYR A 280 -29.02 -0.25 6.29
CA TYR A 280 -29.14 -0.61 4.88
C TYR A 280 -29.24 -2.15 4.74
N PRO A 281 -30.43 -2.70 4.43
CA PRO A 281 -30.63 -4.15 4.33
C PRO A 281 -29.93 -4.73 3.11
N THR A 282 -29.32 -5.90 3.26
CA THR A 282 -28.68 -6.64 2.18
C THR A 282 -29.00 -8.14 2.24
N PRO A 283 -29.03 -8.84 1.10
CA PRO A 283 -29.37 -10.26 1.05
C PRO A 283 -28.23 -11.20 1.45
N ASP A 284 -26.97 -10.76 1.37
CA ASP A 284 -25.79 -11.60 1.61
C ASP A 284 -24.56 -10.77 1.98
N THR A 285 -23.54 -11.43 2.53
CA THR A 285 -22.29 -10.81 2.99
C THR A 285 -21.53 -10.07 1.88
N ILE A 286 -21.51 -10.57 0.64
CA ILE A 286 -20.78 -9.91 -0.47
C ILE A 286 -21.51 -8.63 -0.88
N THR A 287 -22.84 -8.68 -0.96
CA THR A 287 -23.66 -7.50 -1.26
C THR A 287 -23.53 -6.44 -0.16
N MET A 288 -23.49 -6.86 1.11
CA MET A 288 -23.18 -6.00 2.26
C MET A 288 -21.83 -5.30 2.09
N MET A 289 -20.77 -6.03 1.80
CA MET A 289 -19.42 -5.48 1.63
C MET A 289 -19.32 -4.55 0.42
N LYS A 290 -19.96 -4.89 -0.71
CA LYS A 290 -20.02 -4.04 -1.90
C LYS A 290 -20.77 -2.74 -1.63
N ALA A 291 -21.84 -2.76 -0.83
CA ALA A 291 -22.56 -1.54 -0.45
C ALA A 291 -21.64 -0.56 0.30
N VAL A 292 -20.81 -1.05 1.23
CA VAL A 292 -19.81 -0.22 1.92
C VAL A 292 -18.73 0.28 0.95
N SER A 293 -18.20 -0.62 0.10
CA SER A 293 -17.15 -0.27 -0.88
C SER A 293 -17.60 0.80 -1.88
N GLN A 294 -18.86 0.78 -2.29
CA GLN A 294 -19.45 1.72 -3.26
C GLN A 294 -19.98 3.02 -2.64
N GLY A 295 -19.88 3.19 -1.32
CA GLY A 295 -20.40 4.38 -0.65
C GLY A 295 -21.92 4.40 -0.42
N LYS A 296 -22.61 3.26 -0.56
CA LYS A 296 -24.05 3.14 -0.25
C LYS A 296 -24.32 2.99 1.25
N ALA A 297 -23.32 2.56 2.00
CA ALA A 297 -23.30 2.52 3.45
C ALA A 297 -21.90 2.92 3.94
N ASP A 298 -21.80 3.38 5.18
CA ASP A 298 -20.55 3.85 5.80
C ASP A 298 -19.79 2.71 6.49
N GLY A 299 -20.52 1.74 7.04
CA GLY A 299 -19.93 0.55 7.62
C GLY A 299 -20.78 -0.71 7.52
N ALA A 300 -20.21 -1.81 7.98
CA ALA A 300 -20.89 -3.09 8.14
C ALA A 300 -20.29 -3.84 9.34
N TYR A 301 -20.91 -4.95 9.74
CA TYR A 301 -20.49 -5.73 10.90
C TYR A 301 -20.58 -7.22 10.62
N GLY A 302 -19.57 -7.98 11.05
CA GLY A 302 -19.55 -9.43 10.88
C GLY A 302 -18.28 -10.10 11.43
N LEU A 303 -18.14 -11.40 11.20
CA LEU A 303 -16.95 -12.16 11.60
C LEU A 303 -15.72 -11.63 10.86
N LYS A 304 -14.69 -11.26 11.61
CA LYS A 304 -13.51 -10.60 11.05
C LYS A 304 -12.81 -11.43 9.98
N SER A 305 -12.68 -12.73 10.21
CA SER A 305 -12.09 -13.68 9.27
C SER A 305 -12.88 -13.80 7.95
N VAL A 306 -14.22 -13.82 8.03
CA VAL A 306 -15.10 -13.83 6.84
C VAL A 306 -14.92 -12.53 6.06
N LEU A 307 -14.90 -11.40 6.75
CA LEU A 307 -14.70 -10.08 6.14
C LEU A 307 -13.31 -9.97 5.49
N ASP A 308 -12.24 -10.30 6.22
CA ASP A 308 -10.85 -10.26 5.72
C ASP A 308 -10.68 -11.19 4.50
N TYR A 309 -11.22 -12.42 4.56
CA TYR A 309 -11.14 -13.36 3.44
C TYR A 309 -11.82 -12.81 2.19
N ASN A 310 -13.03 -12.26 2.32
CA ASN A 310 -13.78 -11.73 1.19
C ASN A 310 -13.19 -10.42 0.65
N ILE A 311 -12.56 -9.58 1.50
CA ILE A 311 -11.77 -8.44 1.02
C ILE A 311 -10.68 -8.91 0.07
N ASN A 312 -9.95 -9.95 0.48
CA ASN A 312 -8.83 -10.49 -0.31
C ASN A 312 -9.32 -11.23 -1.56
N LYS A 313 -10.32 -12.12 -1.43
CA LYS A 313 -10.85 -12.94 -2.54
C LYS A 313 -11.49 -12.08 -3.63
N HIS A 314 -12.17 -11.00 -3.26
CA HIS A 314 -12.89 -10.14 -4.19
C HIS A 314 -12.19 -8.81 -4.49
N TYR A 315 -10.93 -8.66 -4.08
CA TYR A 315 -10.11 -7.47 -4.34
C TYR A 315 -10.78 -6.15 -3.91
N LEU A 316 -11.48 -6.16 -2.77
CA LEU A 316 -12.13 -4.97 -2.20
C LEU A 316 -11.10 -4.12 -1.43
N SER A 317 -10.05 -3.69 -2.14
CA SER A 317 -8.86 -3.04 -1.58
C SER A 317 -9.12 -1.69 -0.92
N ASN A 318 -10.30 -1.10 -1.12
CA ASN A 318 -10.72 0.13 -0.47
C ASN A 318 -11.39 -0.09 0.90
N LEU A 319 -11.46 -1.33 1.39
CA LEU A 319 -12.08 -1.67 2.68
C LEU A 319 -11.06 -2.02 3.75
N LYS A 320 -11.42 -1.78 5.02
CA LYS A 320 -10.66 -2.20 6.19
C LYS A 320 -11.58 -2.78 7.27
N THR A 321 -11.04 -3.73 8.04
CA THR A 321 -11.71 -4.28 9.23
C THR A 321 -11.04 -3.79 10.51
N MET A 322 -11.82 -3.40 11.51
CA MET A 322 -11.37 -3.11 12.87
C MET A 322 -12.07 -4.06 13.84
N ARG A 323 -11.33 -4.62 14.81
CA ARG A 323 -11.93 -5.50 15.83
C ARG A 323 -13.05 -4.76 16.56
N ASN A 324 -14.22 -5.37 16.64
CA ASN A 324 -15.32 -4.87 17.45
C ASN A 324 -15.06 -5.17 18.94
N THR A 325 -15.38 -4.23 19.82
CA THR A 325 -15.18 -4.33 21.27
C THR A 325 -16.48 -4.42 22.07
N ASP A 326 -17.64 -4.38 21.41
CA ASP A 326 -18.94 -4.59 22.06
C ASP A 326 -19.21 -6.07 22.31
N ASP A 327 -18.49 -6.95 21.60
CA ASP A 327 -18.74 -8.38 21.57
C ASP A 327 -17.47 -9.21 21.75
N ASP A 328 -17.65 -10.34 22.43
CA ASP A 328 -16.62 -11.36 22.59
C ASP A 328 -16.37 -12.13 21.28
N GLU A 329 -15.30 -12.93 21.26
CA GLU A 329 -15.02 -13.80 20.13
C GLU A 329 -16.08 -14.90 19.99
N PHE A 330 -16.49 -15.15 18.74
CA PHE A 330 -17.37 -16.27 18.44
C PHE A 330 -16.57 -17.54 18.19
N GLY A 331 -17.03 -18.64 18.78
CA GLY A 331 -16.51 -19.97 18.55
C GLY A 331 -17.43 -20.81 17.67
N PHE A 332 -16.85 -21.54 16.72
CA PHE A 332 -17.54 -22.58 15.97
C PHE A 332 -17.36 -23.94 16.64
N TYR A 333 -18.47 -24.64 16.84
CA TYR A 333 -18.52 -25.93 17.51
C TYR A 333 -18.99 -27.03 16.56
N PHE A 334 -18.65 -28.27 16.92
CA PHE A 334 -19.34 -29.45 16.41
C PHE A 334 -20.66 -29.64 17.14
N ALA A 335 -21.73 -29.94 16.42
CA ALA A 335 -22.99 -30.38 16.98
C ALA A 335 -23.30 -31.82 16.56
N TYR A 336 -23.85 -32.58 17.49
CA TYR A 336 -24.19 -34.00 17.33
C TYR A 336 -25.65 -34.19 17.70
N ASN A 337 -26.28 -35.23 17.15
CA ASN A 337 -27.55 -35.71 17.65
C ASN A 337 -27.47 -35.93 19.18
N LYS A 338 -28.54 -35.58 19.91
CA LYS A 338 -28.55 -35.57 21.37
C LYS A 338 -28.28 -36.93 22.00
N GLU A 339 -28.62 -38.00 21.29
CA GLU A 339 -28.46 -39.38 21.75
C GLU A 339 -27.07 -39.95 21.38
N ASN A 340 -26.33 -39.33 20.45
CA ASN A 340 -25.05 -39.85 19.96
C ASN A 340 -23.84 -39.41 20.80
N LEU A 341 -23.85 -39.81 22.08
CA LEU A 341 -22.75 -39.57 23.02
C LEU A 341 -21.44 -40.26 22.59
N ILE A 342 -21.54 -41.39 21.88
CA ILE A 342 -20.39 -42.18 21.44
C ILE A 342 -19.59 -41.44 20.38
N LEU A 343 -20.24 -40.91 19.32
CA LEU A 343 -19.55 -40.14 18.28
C LEU A 343 -18.91 -38.87 18.85
N LYS A 344 -19.61 -38.17 19.75
CA LYS A 344 -19.04 -37.02 20.47
C LYS A 344 -17.75 -37.40 21.21
N SER A 345 -17.75 -38.53 21.92
CA SER A 345 -16.56 -39.00 22.63
C SER A 345 -15.41 -39.38 21.69
N ILE A 346 -15.72 -40.04 20.57
CA ILE A 346 -14.74 -40.42 19.53
C ILE A 346 -14.07 -39.19 18.93
N ILE A 347 -14.85 -38.21 18.45
CA ILE A 347 -14.31 -37.01 17.83
C ILE A 347 -13.53 -36.20 18.86
N GLN A 348 -14.02 -36.06 20.09
CA GLN A 348 -13.30 -35.36 21.16
C GLN A 348 -11.93 -36.00 21.48
N LYS A 349 -11.84 -37.33 21.37
CA LYS A 349 -10.56 -38.03 21.50
C LYS A 349 -9.68 -37.73 20.29
N ALA A 350 -10.19 -37.86 19.06
CA ALA A 350 -9.45 -37.57 17.83
C ALA A 350 -8.92 -36.12 17.75
N GLU A 351 -9.68 -35.14 18.23
CA GLU A 351 -9.23 -33.73 18.32
C GLU A 351 -7.91 -33.58 19.10
N LYS A 352 -7.60 -34.50 20.04
CA LYS A 352 -6.33 -34.48 20.79
C LYS A 352 -5.13 -35.04 20.02
N LEU A 353 -5.37 -35.73 18.90
CA LEU A 353 -4.32 -36.23 18.00
C LEU A 353 -3.83 -35.17 17.04
N ILE A 354 -4.67 -34.17 16.74
CA ILE A 354 -4.31 -33.10 15.82
C ILE A 354 -3.17 -32.27 16.41
N SER A 355 -2.03 -32.25 15.73
CA SER A 355 -0.84 -31.60 16.27
C SER A 355 -0.98 -30.08 16.20
N LYS A 356 -0.27 -29.36 17.07
CA LYS A 356 -0.19 -27.89 16.99
C LYS A 356 0.29 -27.40 15.63
N LYS A 357 1.14 -28.19 14.96
CA LYS A 357 1.68 -27.90 13.63
C LYS A 357 0.58 -27.99 12.57
N ASP A 358 -0.28 -29.00 12.62
CA ASP A 358 -1.40 -29.13 11.67
C ASP A 358 -2.37 -27.96 11.82
N ILE A 359 -2.65 -27.54 13.07
CA ILE A 359 -3.45 -26.35 13.35
C ILE A 359 -2.80 -25.08 12.80
N GLU A 360 -1.48 -24.94 12.94
CA GLU A 360 -0.73 -23.81 12.40
C GLU A 360 -0.77 -23.79 10.86
N GLU A 361 -0.60 -24.94 10.21
CA GLU A 361 -0.70 -25.09 8.74
C GLU A 361 -2.10 -24.74 8.24
N LEU A 362 -3.15 -25.21 8.91
CA LEU A 362 -4.54 -24.85 8.60
C LEU A 362 -4.81 -23.36 8.77
N ASN A 363 -4.35 -22.77 9.89
CA ASN A 363 -4.52 -21.35 10.14
C ASN A 363 -3.78 -20.49 9.10
N ASN A 364 -2.60 -20.93 8.67
CA ASN A 364 -1.83 -20.27 7.63
C ASN A 364 -2.50 -20.39 6.26
N LYS A 365 -3.10 -21.54 5.94
CA LYS A 365 -3.85 -21.75 4.69
C LYS A 365 -5.07 -20.83 4.59
N TRP A 366 -5.83 -20.65 5.67
CA TRP A 366 -7.16 -20.02 5.62
C TRP A 366 -7.26 -18.61 6.20
N PHE A 367 -6.37 -18.21 7.13
CA PHE A 367 -6.51 -16.95 7.89
C PHE A 367 -5.30 -16.03 7.84
N GLN A 368 -4.16 -16.42 7.25
CA GLN A 368 -3.05 -15.47 7.10
C GLN A 368 -3.45 -14.32 6.18
N LYS A 369 -3.46 -13.10 6.74
CA LYS A 369 -3.38 -11.87 5.96
C LYS A 369 -2.13 -11.95 5.08
N PHE A 370 -2.27 -11.62 3.80
CA PHE A 370 -1.14 -11.16 2.98
C PHE A 370 -0.58 -9.88 3.64
N LYS A 371 0.25 -10.05 4.67
CA LYS A 371 1.07 -8.98 5.23
C LYS A 371 2.27 -8.84 4.32
N GLU A 372 2.19 -7.87 3.43
CA GLU A 372 3.35 -7.38 2.73
C GLU A 372 4.37 -6.80 3.72
N THR A 373 5.45 -7.56 3.91
CA THR A 373 6.83 -7.14 4.27
C THR A 373 7.13 -6.71 5.72
N LYS A 374 7.91 -7.54 6.43
CA LYS A 374 9.38 -7.45 6.49
C LYS A 374 9.97 -8.55 7.39
N LYS A 375 11.05 -9.16 6.89
CA LYS A 375 11.99 -10.12 7.51
C LYS A 375 11.55 -11.60 7.63
N ARG A 376 12.10 -12.37 6.68
CA ARG A 376 12.56 -13.78 6.72
C ARG A 376 12.19 -14.60 7.97
N SER A 377 11.29 -15.56 7.79
CA SER A 377 11.48 -16.92 8.29
C SER A 377 11.30 -17.90 7.13
N LYS A 378 12.02 -19.03 7.18
CA LYS A 378 12.11 -20.07 6.15
C LYS A 378 10.76 -20.77 5.95
N ASN A 379 9.84 -20.18 5.18
CA ASN A 379 8.78 -20.95 4.55
C ASN A 379 9.29 -21.41 3.19
N TYR A 380 9.43 -22.71 3.03
CA TYR A 380 9.82 -23.28 1.76
C TYR A 380 8.71 -22.97 0.75
N LEU A 381 8.98 -22.08 -0.19
CA LEU A 381 8.11 -21.79 -1.35
C LEU A 381 7.74 -23.08 -2.12
N PHE A 382 8.56 -24.11 -1.95
CA PHE A 382 8.50 -25.39 -2.64
C PHE A 382 8.29 -26.54 -1.64
N THR A 383 7.60 -27.59 -2.07
CA THR A 383 7.50 -28.84 -1.30
C THR A 383 8.88 -29.53 -1.23
N GLN A 384 9.05 -30.51 -0.34
CA GLN A 384 10.31 -31.26 -0.28
C GLN A 384 10.65 -31.97 -1.59
N SER A 385 9.66 -32.52 -2.30
CA SER A 385 9.86 -33.12 -3.63
C SER A 385 10.35 -32.11 -4.68
N GLU A 386 9.83 -30.88 -4.63
CA GLU A 386 10.23 -29.79 -5.52
C GLU A 386 11.62 -29.24 -5.17
N ILE A 387 11.97 -29.14 -3.89
CA ILE A 387 13.33 -28.78 -3.44
C ILE A 387 14.33 -29.84 -3.89
N PHE A 388 14.02 -31.13 -3.71
CA PHE A 388 14.87 -32.21 -4.18
C PHE A 388 15.08 -32.13 -5.69
N TYR A 389 14.00 -31.89 -6.45
CA TYR A 389 14.08 -31.66 -7.89
C TYR A 389 15.00 -30.49 -8.23
N LEU A 390 14.81 -29.32 -7.62
CA LEU A 390 15.63 -28.12 -7.88
C LEU A 390 17.11 -28.35 -7.54
N ASN A 391 17.40 -29.02 -6.40
CA ASN A 391 18.77 -29.34 -6.01
C ASN A 391 19.44 -30.31 -6.97
N LYS A 392 18.69 -31.27 -7.53
CA LYS A 392 19.19 -32.22 -8.52
C LYS A 392 19.36 -31.56 -9.90
N LYS A 393 18.41 -30.70 -10.29
CA LYS A 393 18.37 -30.04 -11.60
C LYS A 393 19.45 -28.96 -11.72
N GLY A 394 19.70 -28.20 -10.64
CA GLY A 394 20.61 -27.06 -10.65
C GLY A 394 19.96 -25.82 -11.26
N ALA A 395 20.62 -25.20 -12.24
CA ALA A 395 20.05 -24.06 -12.96
C ALA A 395 19.02 -24.53 -14.01
N ILE A 396 17.91 -23.82 -14.09
CA ILE A 396 16.86 -24.06 -15.09
C ILE A 396 17.25 -23.35 -16.38
N THR A 397 17.37 -24.11 -17.45
CA THR A 397 17.84 -23.59 -18.73
C THR A 397 16.71 -22.99 -19.55
N MET A 398 16.98 -21.82 -20.14
CA MET A 398 16.01 -21.02 -20.88
C MET A 398 16.44 -20.82 -22.33
N CYS A 399 15.49 -20.95 -23.23
CA CYS A 399 15.60 -20.57 -24.62
C CYS A 399 14.69 -19.35 -24.88
N ILE A 400 15.30 -18.24 -25.30
CA ILE A 400 14.65 -16.93 -25.43
C ILE A 400 14.48 -16.54 -26.91
N ASP A 401 13.58 -15.59 -27.20
CA ASP A 401 13.59 -14.89 -28.49
C ASP A 401 14.53 -13.66 -28.40
N PRO A 402 15.70 -13.67 -29.06
CA PRO A 402 16.69 -12.58 -28.93
C PRO A 402 16.24 -11.27 -29.58
N ASP A 403 15.22 -11.30 -30.45
CA ASP A 403 14.78 -10.15 -31.27
C ASP A 403 13.40 -9.61 -30.85
N SER A 404 12.83 -10.07 -29.72
CA SER A 404 11.47 -9.73 -29.28
C SER A 404 11.39 -8.47 -28.39
N ALA A 405 12.14 -7.41 -28.72
CA ALA A 405 12.08 -6.16 -27.94
C ALA A 405 10.66 -5.52 -27.99
N PRO A 406 10.10 -5.04 -26.87
CA PRO A 406 10.69 -4.90 -25.52
C PRO A 406 10.44 -6.07 -24.57
N PHE A 407 9.90 -7.20 -25.01
CA PHE A 407 9.53 -8.33 -24.15
C PHE A 407 10.76 -9.07 -23.65
N GLU A 408 11.51 -9.66 -24.56
CA GLU A 408 12.80 -10.31 -24.31
C GLU A 408 13.72 -10.07 -25.50
N PHE A 409 14.97 -9.72 -25.25
CA PHE A 409 15.98 -9.53 -26.27
C PHE A 409 17.39 -9.55 -25.68
N LEU A 410 18.39 -9.66 -26.54
CA LEU A 410 19.80 -9.49 -26.15
C LEU A 410 20.30 -8.10 -26.53
N THR A 411 20.95 -7.40 -25.58
CA THR A 411 21.62 -6.14 -25.90
C THR A 411 22.86 -6.38 -26.78
N ARG A 412 23.45 -5.32 -27.34
CA ARG A 412 24.73 -5.41 -28.07
C ARG A 412 25.87 -6.02 -27.26
N LYS A 413 25.77 -5.98 -25.92
CA LYS A 413 26.75 -6.59 -25.00
C LYS A 413 26.43 -8.06 -24.69
N GLY A 414 25.36 -8.62 -25.26
CA GLY A 414 24.89 -9.98 -25.00
C GLY A 414 24.11 -10.13 -23.69
N GLU A 415 23.65 -9.03 -23.08
CA GLU A 415 22.88 -9.07 -21.83
C GLU A 415 21.40 -9.31 -22.12
N TYR A 416 20.76 -10.17 -21.30
CA TYR A 416 19.33 -10.43 -21.39
C TYR A 416 18.51 -9.27 -20.83
N SER A 417 17.65 -8.68 -21.66
CA SER A 417 16.90 -7.48 -21.32
C SER A 417 15.48 -7.54 -21.86
N GLY A 418 14.58 -6.76 -21.24
CA GLY A 418 13.17 -6.70 -21.59
C GLY A 418 12.25 -6.83 -20.38
N ILE A 419 10.95 -6.68 -20.63
CA ILE A 419 9.86 -6.85 -19.67
C ILE A 419 9.92 -8.25 -19.06
N ILE A 420 10.00 -9.28 -19.91
CA ILE A 420 10.07 -10.68 -19.52
C ILE A 420 11.39 -10.95 -18.80
N ALA A 421 12.50 -10.38 -19.26
CA ALA A 421 13.79 -10.53 -18.57
C ALA A 421 13.75 -9.99 -17.13
N ASN A 422 13.19 -8.80 -16.91
CA ASN A 422 13.06 -8.24 -15.56
C ASN A 422 12.04 -9.00 -14.70
N PHE A 423 10.99 -9.57 -15.30
CA PHE A 423 10.10 -10.48 -14.59
C PHE A 423 10.80 -11.77 -14.16
N MET A 424 11.60 -12.39 -15.04
CA MET A 424 12.39 -13.58 -14.70
C MET A 424 13.42 -13.30 -13.61
N GLU A 425 14.01 -12.10 -13.60
CA GLU A 425 14.92 -11.64 -12.54
C GLU A 425 14.20 -11.50 -11.19
N ALA A 426 13.03 -10.85 -11.17
CA ALA A 426 12.21 -10.74 -9.96
C ALA A 426 11.77 -12.13 -9.45
N MET A 427 11.35 -13.01 -10.36
CA MET A 427 10.98 -14.38 -10.06
C MET A 427 12.15 -15.17 -9.49
N SER A 428 13.35 -15.05 -10.07
CA SER A 428 14.58 -15.68 -9.57
C SER A 428 14.90 -15.20 -8.15
N LYS A 429 14.85 -13.89 -7.92
CA LYS A 429 15.12 -13.28 -6.62
C LYS A 429 14.14 -13.73 -5.53
N ASN A 430 12.86 -13.80 -5.85
CA ASN A 430 11.81 -14.12 -4.87
C ASN A 430 11.73 -15.62 -4.60
N SER A 431 12.01 -16.45 -5.60
CA SER A 431 11.91 -17.91 -5.49
C SER A 431 13.23 -18.62 -5.14
N GLY A 432 14.37 -17.99 -5.40
CA GLY A 432 15.70 -18.60 -5.29
C GLY A 432 16.07 -19.52 -6.46
N ILE A 433 15.20 -19.67 -7.47
CA ILE A 433 15.51 -20.44 -8.68
C ILE A 433 16.60 -19.73 -9.48
N LYS A 434 17.61 -20.48 -9.92
CA LYS A 434 18.63 -19.99 -10.85
C LYS A 434 18.20 -20.28 -12.28
N PHE A 435 18.27 -19.27 -13.14
CA PHE A 435 18.00 -19.40 -14.56
C PHE A 435 19.27 -19.14 -15.37
N GLU A 436 19.48 -19.94 -16.41
CA GLU A 436 20.60 -19.80 -17.35
C GLU A 436 20.09 -19.81 -18.79
N ILE A 437 20.69 -18.99 -19.66
CA ILE A 437 20.25 -18.85 -21.05
C ILE A 437 21.15 -19.72 -21.94
N LEU A 438 20.55 -20.68 -22.65
CA LEU A 438 21.25 -21.56 -23.59
C LEU A 438 21.01 -21.15 -25.05
N GLY A 439 19.75 -21.07 -25.49
CA GLY A 439 19.38 -20.75 -26.88
C GLY A 439 19.30 -19.25 -27.14
N LYS A 440 19.99 -18.76 -28.20
CA LYS A 440 20.12 -17.33 -28.55
C LYS A 440 19.95 -17.02 -30.04
N GLU A 441 19.46 -17.96 -30.84
CA GLU A 441 19.53 -17.84 -32.30
C GLU A 441 18.30 -17.20 -32.93
N SER A 442 17.10 -17.72 -32.65
CA SER A 442 15.83 -17.19 -33.14
C SER A 442 14.66 -17.77 -32.35
N TRP A 443 13.49 -17.13 -32.43
CA TRP A 443 12.26 -17.66 -31.85
C TRP A 443 11.97 -19.13 -32.24
N SER A 444 12.10 -19.46 -33.53
CA SER A 444 11.85 -20.82 -34.05
C SER A 444 12.82 -21.86 -33.47
N SER A 445 14.13 -21.55 -33.49
CA SER A 445 15.18 -22.40 -32.91
C SER A 445 14.98 -22.59 -31.39
N SER A 446 14.58 -21.54 -30.68
CA SER A 446 14.27 -21.60 -29.25
C SER A 446 13.07 -22.49 -28.93
N LEU A 447 12.01 -22.47 -29.73
CA LEU A 447 10.85 -23.34 -29.53
C LEU A 447 11.19 -24.81 -29.82
N ASP A 448 11.94 -25.07 -30.90
CA ASP A 448 12.43 -26.41 -31.24
C ASP A 448 13.38 -26.95 -30.19
N ALA A 449 14.21 -26.10 -29.58
CA ALA A 449 15.11 -26.49 -28.50
C ALA A 449 14.35 -26.95 -27.25
N VAL A 450 13.25 -26.30 -26.87
CA VAL A 450 12.41 -26.77 -25.74
C VAL A 450 11.68 -28.07 -26.12
N LYS A 451 11.13 -28.15 -27.34
CA LYS A 451 10.49 -29.37 -27.86
C LYS A 451 11.43 -30.57 -27.86
N ASN A 452 12.68 -30.36 -28.26
CA ASN A 452 13.74 -31.37 -28.30
C ASN A 452 14.53 -31.47 -26.98
N GLN A 453 14.00 -30.89 -25.89
CA GLN A 453 14.54 -31.05 -24.53
C GLN A 453 15.96 -30.50 -24.32
N LEU A 454 16.44 -29.63 -25.21
CA LEU A 454 17.72 -28.92 -25.10
C LEU A 454 17.63 -27.75 -24.10
N CYS A 455 16.44 -27.19 -23.93
CA CYS A 455 16.11 -26.19 -22.92
C CYS A 455 14.97 -26.69 -22.05
N ASP A 456 14.97 -26.30 -20.78
CA ASP A 456 13.89 -26.64 -19.86
C ASP A 456 12.65 -25.79 -20.12
N ILE A 457 12.84 -24.51 -20.40
CA ILE A 457 11.75 -23.54 -20.60
C ILE A 457 11.97 -22.54 -21.72
N SER A 458 10.86 -21.98 -22.22
CA SER A 458 10.82 -20.73 -22.97
C SER A 458 9.98 -19.70 -22.22
N PRO A 459 10.56 -18.58 -21.74
CA PRO A 459 9.89 -17.64 -20.84
C PRO A 459 8.62 -17.00 -21.41
N PHE A 460 8.61 -16.63 -22.69
CA PHE A 460 7.46 -15.98 -23.33
C PHE A 460 7.03 -16.73 -24.60
N THR A 461 6.16 -17.72 -24.40
CA THR A 461 5.56 -18.48 -25.49
C THR A 461 4.04 -18.42 -25.42
N VAL A 462 3.42 -18.10 -26.54
CA VAL A 462 1.96 -18.13 -26.67
C VAL A 462 1.46 -19.56 -26.71
N GLN A 463 0.53 -19.91 -25.82
CA GLN A 463 -0.11 -21.21 -25.80
C GLN A 463 -1.08 -21.35 -26.98
N THR A 464 -0.91 -22.40 -27.78
CA THR A 464 -1.82 -22.79 -28.88
C THR A 464 -2.20 -24.25 -28.72
N THR A 465 -3.30 -24.68 -29.36
CA THR A 465 -3.76 -26.07 -29.33
C THR A 465 -2.68 -27.04 -29.80
N GLU A 466 -1.96 -26.70 -30.88
CA GLU A 466 -0.85 -27.49 -31.40
C GLU A 466 0.30 -27.60 -30.40
N ARG A 467 0.68 -26.49 -29.75
CA ARG A 467 1.82 -26.48 -28.80
C ARG A 467 1.52 -27.26 -27.53
N THR A 468 0.27 -27.32 -27.09
CA THR A 468 -0.12 -28.12 -25.91
C THR A 468 0.02 -29.61 -26.10
N GLU A 469 0.18 -30.10 -27.35
CA GLU A 469 0.43 -31.52 -27.61
C GLU A 469 1.85 -31.95 -27.20
N TYR A 470 2.81 -31.01 -27.19
CA TYR A 470 4.23 -31.31 -26.92
C TYR A 470 4.90 -30.42 -25.87
N LEU A 471 4.18 -29.44 -25.29
CA LEU A 471 4.68 -28.55 -24.24
C LEU A 471 3.66 -28.40 -23.11
N ASN A 472 4.17 -28.28 -21.88
CA ASN A 472 3.41 -27.83 -20.72
C ASN A 472 3.52 -26.31 -20.59
N PHE A 473 2.53 -25.67 -19.98
CA PHE A 473 2.48 -24.21 -19.84
C PHE A 473 2.18 -23.79 -18.40
N THR A 474 2.83 -22.74 -17.91
CA THR A 474 2.48 -22.15 -16.62
C THR A 474 1.14 -21.41 -16.68
N LYS A 475 0.67 -20.96 -15.52
CA LYS A 475 -0.29 -19.87 -15.43
C LYS A 475 0.29 -18.61 -16.09
N LYS A 476 -0.60 -17.74 -16.57
CA LYS A 476 -0.20 -16.46 -17.15
C LYS A 476 0.37 -15.52 -16.09
N TYR A 477 1.34 -14.72 -16.48
CA TYR A 477 1.94 -13.70 -15.60
C TYR A 477 1.84 -12.28 -16.18
N PHE A 478 1.60 -12.13 -17.48
CA PHE A 478 1.16 -10.87 -18.11
C PHE A 478 0.10 -11.12 -19.16
N THR A 479 -0.65 -10.07 -19.52
CA THR A 479 -1.54 -10.06 -20.69
C THR A 479 -1.19 -8.84 -21.54
N PHE A 480 -0.91 -9.06 -22.83
CA PHE A 480 -0.54 -8.01 -23.76
C PHE A 480 -1.58 -7.91 -24.88
N SER A 481 -2.05 -6.69 -25.12
CA SER A 481 -3.05 -6.44 -26.15
C SER A 481 -2.43 -6.21 -27.52
N ASN A 482 -3.02 -6.83 -28.54
CA ASN A 482 -2.73 -6.45 -29.93
C ASN A 482 -3.45 -5.14 -30.27
N VAL A 483 -2.73 -4.23 -30.90
CA VAL A 483 -3.21 -2.92 -31.33
C VAL A 483 -3.05 -2.74 -32.82
N ILE A 484 -3.84 -1.83 -33.37
CA ILE A 484 -3.82 -1.44 -34.78
C ILE A 484 -3.11 -0.09 -34.85
N ALA A 485 -2.05 0.00 -35.65
CA ALA A 485 -1.34 1.25 -35.95
C ALA A 485 -1.54 1.63 -37.42
N THR A 486 -2.02 2.84 -37.67
CA THR A 486 -2.30 3.40 -39.00
C THR A 486 -1.64 4.76 -39.15
N LYS A 487 -1.72 5.37 -40.33
CA LYS A 487 -1.35 6.78 -40.49
C LYS A 487 -2.17 7.67 -39.56
N ASP A 488 -1.57 8.76 -39.13
CA ASP A 488 -2.19 9.77 -38.28
C ASP A 488 -3.41 10.46 -38.92
N SER A 489 -3.45 10.51 -40.26
CA SER A 489 -4.58 10.99 -41.06
C SER A 489 -5.81 10.09 -41.04
N GLU A 490 -5.68 8.81 -40.66
CA GLU A 490 -6.81 7.88 -40.68
C GLU A 490 -7.74 8.10 -39.49
N ILE A 491 -9.04 7.85 -39.69
CA ILE A 491 -10.04 7.85 -38.62
C ILE A 491 -9.76 6.73 -37.62
N PHE A 492 -10.30 6.86 -36.41
CA PHE A 492 -10.22 5.83 -35.37
C PHE A 492 -10.81 4.52 -35.89
N ILE A 493 -10.15 3.40 -35.57
CA ILE A 493 -10.52 2.06 -36.05
C ILE A 493 -10.79 1.21 -34.83
N ASP A 494 -12.05 0.82 -34.62
CA ASP A 494 -12.47 0.14 -33.41
C ASP A 494 -12.05 -1.33 -33.42
N SER A 495 -12.04 -1.95 -34.61
CA SER A 495 -11.70 -3.36 -34.73
C SER A 495 -11.09 -3.75 -36.08
N LEU A 496 -10.65 -5.01 -36.21
CA LEU A 496 -10.18 -5.55 -37.49
C LEU A 496 -11.30 -5.70 -38.53
N ASP A 497 -12.57 -5.73 -38.10
CA ASP A 497 -13.73 -5.81 -39.01
C ASP A 497 -13.82 -4.59 -39.93
N ASP A 498 -13.44 -3.42 -39.42
CA ASP A 498 -13.44 -2.14 -40.15
C ASP A 498 -12.42 -2.11 -41.31
N ILE A 499 -11.42 -2.99 -41.27
CA ILE A 499 -10.27 -3.00 -42.19
C ILE A 499 -10.08 -4.33 -42.91
N LYS A 500 -11.10 -5.20 -42.90
CA LYS A 500 -11.05 -6.55 -43.50
C LYS A 500 -10.63 -6.58 -44.97
N ASP A 501 -10.96 -5.53 -45.73
CA ASP A 501 -10.64 -5.42 -47.17
C ASP A 501 -9.28 -4.76 -47.44
N LYS A 502 -8.60 -4.28 -46.40
CA LYS A 502 -7.33 -3.57 -46.48
C LYS A 502 -6.14 -4.52 -46.35
N LYS A 503 -4.97 -4.07 -46.80
CA LYS A 503 -3.70 -4.77 -46.59
C LYS A 503 -3.13 -4.39 -45.22
N ILE A 504 -2.84 -5.38 -44.37
CA ILE A 504 -2.23 -5.17 -43.05
C ILE A 504 -0.86 -5.83 -42.95
N ALA A 505 0.08 -5.23 -42.23
CA ALA A 505 1.37 -5.82 -41.92
C ALA A 505 1.35 -6.52 -40.56
N VAL A 506 1.79 -7.78 -40.52
CA VAL A 506 1.93 -8.57 -39.29
C VAL A 506 3.29 -9.25 -39.30
N VAL A 507 3.96 -9.31 -38.14
CA VAL A 507 5.27 -9.98 -38.03
C VAL A 507 5.13 -11.45 -38.37
N LYS A 508 6.05 -11.98 -39.19
CA LYS A 508 6.05 -13.39 -39.58
C LYS A 508 6.25 -14.28 -38.35
N ASP A 509 5.69 -15.49 -38.41
CA ASP A 509 5.81 -16.55 -37.40
C ASP A 509 5.30 -16.25 -35.97
N TYR A 510 4.76 -15.05 -35.73
CA TYR A 510 4.15 -14.68 -34.47
C TYR A 510 2.68 -15.15 -34.41
N ALA A 511 2.24 -15.58 -33.22
CA ALA A 511 0.90 -16.13 -33.01
C ALA A 511 -0.24 -15.17 -33.41
N THR A 512 0.00 -13.86 -33.37
CA THR A 512 -0.93 -12.84 -33.86
C THR A 512 -1.37 -13.12 -35.31
N LYS A 513 -0.46 -13.58 -36.18
CA LYS A 513 -0.79 -13.96 -37.56
C LYS A 513 -1.82 -15.08 -37.61
N ASP A 514 -1.63 -16.12 -36.81
CA ASP A 514 -2.50 -17.30 -36.80
C ASP A 514 -3.87 -16.98 -36.21
N PHE A 515 -3.92 -16.18 -35.13
CA PHE A 515 -5.19 -15.71 -34.57
C PHE A 515 -5.99 -14.86 -35.55
N ILE A 516 -5.31 -13.94 -36.27
CA ILE A 516 -5.95 -13.11 -37.28
C ILE A 516 -6.44 -13.97 -38.45
N LYS A 517 -5.62 -14.88 -39.00
CA LYS A 517 -6.04 -15.76 -40.11
C LYS A 517 -7.22 -16.66 -39.72
N ARG A 518 -7.24 -17.16 -38.49
CA ARG A 518 -8.34 -18.02 -38.01
C ARG A 518 -9.66 -17.26 -37.89
N LYS A 519 -9.63 -16.01 -37.39
CA LYS A 519 -10.83 -15.19 -37.19
C LYS A 519 -11.26 -14.44 -38.46
N TYR A 520 -10.30 -14.05 -39.30
CA TYR A 520 -10.48 -13.24 -40.51
C TYR A 520 -9.75 -13.88 -41.70
N PRO A 521 -10.23 -15.01 -42.25
CA PRO A 521 -9.50 -15.78 -43.26
C PRO A 521 -9.26 -15.02 -44.58
N ASN A 522 -10.07 -14.01 -44.88
CA ASN A 522 -10.00 -13.23 -46.12
C ASN A 522 -9.16 -11.94 -46.00
N ILE A 523 -8.64 -11.62 -44.82
CA ILE A 523 -7.85 -10.38 -44.63
C ILE A 523 -6.50 -10.49 -45.33
N LYS A 524 -6.08 -9.41 -46.02
CA LYS A 524 -4.83 -9.41 -46.79
C LYS A 524 -3.64 -9.11 -45.88
N ILE A 525 -2.93 -10.15 -45.44
CA ILE A 525 -1.74 -10.02 -44.59
C ILE A 525 -0.48 -9.90 -45.45
N VAL A 526 0.33 -8.89 -45.16
CA VAL A 526 1.71 -8.73 -45.62
C VAL A 526 2.62 -9.10 -44.46
N GLU A 527 3.42 -10.15 -44.63
CA GLU A 527 4.38 -10.58 -43.60
C GLU A 527 5.58 -9.63 -43.57
N VAL A 528 6.08 -9.32 -42.37
CA VAL A 528 7.26 -8.49 -42.12
C VAL A 528 8.19 -9.16 -41.13
N ASP A 529 9.47 -8.83 -41.17
CA ASP A 529 10.48 -9.45 -40.30
C ASP A 529 10.41 -8.94 -38.86
N ASN A 530 9.98 -7.70 -38.66
CA ASN A 530 9.84 -7.08 -37.33
C ASN A 530 8.85 -5.90 -37.32
N THR A 531 8.49 -5.44 -36.12
CA THR A 531 7.56 -4.32 -35.90
C THR A 531 8.01 -3.03 -36.61
N LEU A 532 9.32 -2.75 -36.67
CA LEU A 532 9.84 -1.55 -37.32
C LEU A 532 9.61 -1.56 -38.83
N GLU A 533 9.83 -2.69 -39.50
CA GLU A 533 9.52 -2.84 -40.92
C GLU A 533 8.02 -2.62 -41.17
N GLY A 534 7.16 -3.25 -40.36
CA GLY A 534 5.70 -3.08 -40.44
C GLY A 534 5.27 -1.62 -40.33
N LEU A 535 5.74 -0.91 -39.31
CA LEU A 535 5.43 0.51 -39.11
C LEU A 535 6.00 1.42 -40.21
N LYS A 536 7.18 1.12 -40.75
CA LYS A 536 7.73 1.84 -41.92
C LYS A 536 6.87 1.65 -43.17
N LYS A 537 6.35 0.45 -43.42
CA LYS A 537 5.42 0.20 -44.53
C LYS A 537 4.11 0.98 -44.37
N VAL A 538 3.59 1.12 -43.14
CA VAL A 538 2.43 1.99 -42.84
C VAL A 538 2.77 3.45 -43.13
N SER A 539 3.91 3.94 -42.61
CA SER A 539 4.38 5.32 -42.81
C SER A 539 4.51 5.68 -44.30
N LYS A 540 4.93 4.71 -45.14
CA LYS A 540 5.05 4.84 -46.61
C LYS A 540 3.76 4.56 -47.39
N SER A 541 2.64 4.24 -46.74
CA SER A 541 1.39 3.81 -47.40
C SER A 541 1.49 2.53 -48.25
N GLU A 542 2.48 1.68 -48.01
CA GLU A 542 2.59 0.37 -48.69
C GLU A 542 1.57 -0.64 -48.13
N VAL A 543 1.22 -0.48 -46.85
CA VAL A 543 0.13 -1.19 -46.17
C VAL A 543 -0.75 -0.18 -45.44
N PHE A 544 -2.00 -0.55 -45.18
CA PHE A 544 -2.96 0.31 -44.51
C PHE A 544 -2.72 0.41 -42.99
N ALA A 545 -2.44 -0.74 -42.36
CA ALA A 545 -2.20 -0.82 -40.92
C ALA A 545 -1.10 -1.82 -40.58
N HIS A 546 -0.48 -1.66 -39.41
CA HIS A 546 0.33 -2.68 -38.75
C HIS A 546 -0.42 -3.18 -37.53
N VAL A 547 -0.48 -4.50 -37.35
CA VAL A 547 -1.13 -5.12 -36.19
C VAL A 547 -0.07 -5.87 -35.39
N GLY A 548 0.06 -5.51 -34.11
CA GLY A 548 1.08 -6.08 -33.22
C GLY A 548 0.83 -5.75 -31.75
N LEU A 549 1.65 -6.29 -30.85
CA LEU A 549 1.49 -6.07 -29.42
C LEU A 549 1.80 -4.62 -29.01
N PHE A 550 0.95 -4.03 -28.16
CA PHE A 550 1.04 -2.62 -27.75
C PHE A 550 2.44 -2.19 -27.29
N PRO A 551 3.14 -2.90 -26.37
CA PRO A 551 4.48 -2.50 -25.95
C PRO A 551 5.49 -2.39 -27.10
N ALA A 552 5.46 -3.34 -28.04
CA ALA A 552 6.36 -3.35 -29.19
C ALA A 552 6.04 -2.21 -30.17
N VAL A 553 4.76 -2.01 -30.47
CA VAL A 553 4.32 -0.94 -31.38
C VAL A 553 4.64 0.43 -30.79
N ALA A 554 4.25 0.69 -29.54
CA ALA A 554 4.45 1.97 -28.86
C ALA A 554 5.94 2.31 -28.74
N GLN A 555 6.77 1.36 -28.30
CA GLN A 555 8.20 1.60 -28.17
C GLN A 555 8.87 1.82 -29.52
N THR A 556 8.46 1.08 -30.57
CA THR A 556 9.05 1.21 -31.90
C THR A 556 8.74 2.58 -32.52
N LEU A 557 7.49 3.05 -32.40
CA LEU A 557 7.09 4.40 -32.84
C LEU A 557 7.95 5.47 -32.17
N GLN A 558 8.13 5.37 -30.86
CA GLN A 558 8.90 6.35 -30.07
C GLN A 558 10.40 6.30 -30.39
N LYS A 559 11.05 5.13 -30.25
CA LYS A 559 12.51 4.98 -30.44
C LYS A 559 12.98 5.37 -31.84
N ASN A 560 12.12 5.22 -32.86
CA ASN A 560 12.44 5.53 -34.25
C ASN A 560 11.87 6.87 -34.70
N ASN A 561 11.26 7.65 -33.79
CA ASN A 561 10.66 8.96 -34.07
C ASN A 561 9.69 8.94 -35.27
N ILE A 562 8.84 7.91 -35.35
CA ILE A 562 7.83 7.78 -36.41
C ILE A 562 6.61 8.60 -36.00
N GLN A 563 6.48 9.81 -36.52
CA GLN A 563 5.42 10.76 -36.10
C GLN A 563 4.13 10.63 -36.92
N ASN A 564 4.21 10.17 -38.17
CA ASN A 564 3.07 10.08 -39.08
C ASN A 564 2.26 8.78 -38.95
N VAL A 565 2.43 8.05 -37.85
CA VAL A 565 1.74 6.80 -37.55
C VAL A 565 1.26 6.87 -36.10
N LYS A 566 -0.01 6.52 -35.86
CA LYS A 566 -0.64 6.50 -34.54
C LYS A 566 -1.26 5.14 -34.26
N ILE A 567 -1.44 4.83 -32.97
CA ILE A 567 -2.22 3.67 -32.54
C ILE A 567 -3.69 4.08 -32.55
N THR A 568 -4.52 3.41 -33.35
CA THR A 568 -5.92 3.78 -33.61
C THR A 568 -6.94 2.88 -32.95
N GLY A 569 -6.54 1.75 -32.39
CA GLY A 569 -7.47 0.85 -31.71
C GLY A 569 -6.79 -0.37 -31.11
N LYS A 570 -7.53 -1.08 -30.27
CA LYS A 570 -7.15 -2.37 -29.69
C LYS A 570 -7.98 -3.46 -30.37
N THR A 571 -7.34 -4.55 -30.75
CA THR A 571 -8.07 -5.73 -31.26
C THR A 571 -8.63 -6.56 -30.10
N SER A 572 -9.65 -7.38 -30.38
CA SER A 572 -10.18 -8.35 -29.41
C SER A 572 -9.23 -9.52 -29.10
N ILE A 573 -7.97 -9.47 -29.55
CA ILE A 573 -7.00 -10.57 -29.47
C ILE A 573 -5.93 -10.18 -28.45
N ASP A 574 -6.09 -10.64 -27.22
CA ASP A 574 -5.10 -10.50 -26.16
C ASP A 574 -4.17 -11.73 -26.13
N ILE A 575 -2.88 -11.50 -25.90
CA ILE A 575 -1.86 -12.54 -25.76
C ILE A 575 -1.52 -12.71 -24.28
N GLU A 576 -1.70 -13.93 -23.77
CA GLU A 576 -1.29 -14.29 -22.42
C GLU A 576 0.18 -14.72 -22.42
N ALA A 577 1.02 -14.01 -21.67
CA ALA A 577 2.41 -14.40 -21.46
C ALA A 577 2.47 -15.58 -20.49
N LYS A 578 2.95 -16.72 -21.00
CA LYS A 578 3.14 -17.98 -20.25
C LYS A 578 4.54 -18.51 -20.52
N ILE A 579 5.07 -19.24 -19.55
CA ILE A 579 6.31 -19.98 -19.71
C ILE A 579 5.95 -21.33 -20.32
N ALA A 580 6.50 -21.64 -21.49
CA ALA A 580 6.44 -22.99 -22.05
C ALA A 580 7.52 -23.86 -21.41
N ILE A 581 7.19 -25.12 -21.17
CA ILE A 581 8.00 -26.09 -20.43
C ILE A 581 8.01 -27.38 -21.24
N ARG A 582 9.15 -28.06 -21.29
CA ARG A 582 9.22 -29.45 -21.74
C ARG A 582 8.16 -30.31 -21.03
N ASN A 583 7.47 -31.16 -21.80
CA ASN A 583 6.28 -31.86 -21.30
C ASN A 583 6.58 -33.08 -20.41
N ASP A 584 7.82 -33.56 -20.40
CA ASP A 584 8.28 -34.72 -19.64
C ASP A 584 8.66 -34.41 -18.18
N GLU A 585 8.63 -33.13 -17.77
CA GLU A 585 8.91 -32.69 -16.39
C GLU A 585 7.74 -31.91 -15.77
N PRO A 586 6.59 -32.55 -15.46
CA PRO A 586 5.42 -31.86 -14.91
C PRO A 586 5.67 -31.22 -13.54
N ILE A 587 6.62 -31.72 -12.75
CA ILE A 587 7.02 -31.11 -11.47
C ILE A 587 7.57 -29.69 -11.66
N LEU A 588 8.26 -29.42 -12.77
CA LEU A 588 8.79 -28.10 -13.11
C LEU A 588 7.66 -27.08 -13.32
N GLN A 589 6.52 -27.52 -13.87
CA GLN A 589 5.33 -26.67 -14.02
C GLN A 589 4.76 -26.22 -12.68
N SER A 590 4.66 -27.13 -11.70
CA SER A 590 4.23 -26.79 -10.33
C SER A 590 5.18 -25.76 -9.69
N ILE A 591 6.48 -26.00 -9.80
CA ILE A 591 7.54 -25.11 -9.28
C ILE A 591 7.43 -23.72 -9.89
N LEU A 592 7.33 -23.62 -11.22
CA LEU A 592 7.27 -22.32 -11.90
C LEU A 592 5.96 -21.59 -11.61
N ASN A 593 4.84 -22.29 -11.44
CA ASN A 593 3.59 -21.67 -11.00
C ASN A 593 3.73 -21.05 -9.60
N LYS A 594 4.41 -21.73 -8.66
CA LYS A 594 4.70 -21.18 -7.32
C LYS A 594 5.67 -20.01 -7.39
N ALA A 595 6.69 -20.10 -8.24
CA ALA A 595 7.65 -19.02 -8.48
C ALA A 595 6.97 -17.77 -9.07
N ILE A 596 6.08 -17.93 -10.06
CA ILE A 596 5.28 -16.84 -10.62
C ILE A 596 4.44 -16.17 -9.53
N ASN A 597 3.79 -16.95 -8.66
CA ASN A 597 2.97 -16.42 -7.57
C ASN A 597 3.80 -15.72 -6.47
N SER A 598 5.13 -15.94 -6.43
CA SER A 598 6.02 -15.24 -5.50
C SER A 598 6.36 -13.81 -5.95
N VAL A 599 6.09 -13.46 -7.21
CA VAL A 599 6.24 -12.10 -7.73
C VAL A 599 4.91 -11.36 -7.55
N LYS A 600 4.93 -10.29 -6.75
CA LYS A 600 3.74 -9.52 -6.38
C LYS A 600 3.21 -8.70 -7.56
N GLU A 601 1.94 -8.34 -7.52
CA GLU A 601 1.35 -7.50 -8.58
C GLU A 601 2.01 -6.12 -8.65
N GLU A 602 2.40 -5.51 -7.53
CA GLU A 602 3.13 -4.24 -7.55
C GLU A 602 4.50 -4.36 -8.22
N GLU A 603 5.18 -5.51 -8.08
CA GLU A 603 6.45 -5.77 -8.76
C GLU A 603 6.24 -6.00 -10.28
N LYS A 604 5.15 -6.67 -10.66
CA LYS A 604 4.74 -6.84 -12.06
C LYS A 604 4.40 -5.51 -12.71
N GLU A 605 3.65 -4.64 -12.02
CA GLU A 605 3.34 -3.28 -12.46
C GLU A 605 4.63 -2.45 -12.59
N GLN A 606 5.53 -2.49 -11.62
CA GLN A 606 6.83 -1.79 -11.71
C GLN A 606 7.68 -2.27 -12.90
N VAL A 607 7.67 -3.57 -13.20
CA VAL A 607 8.33 -4.12 -14.39
C VAL A 607 7.69 -3.54 -15.65
N LEU A 608 6.37 -3.53 -15.75
CA LEU A 608 5.67 -2.96 -16.90
C LEU A 608 5.93 -1.45 -17.04
N ASP A 609 5.78 -0.69 -15.96
CA ASP A 609 5.98 0.75 -15.93
C ASP A 609 7.40 1.12 -16.37
N LYS A 610 8.44 0.40 -15.92
CA LYS A 610 9.82 0.66 -16.36
C LYS A 610 9.98 0.66 -17.89
N TRP A 611 9.21 -0.17 -18.60
CA TRP A 611 9.28 -0.32 -20.06
C TRP A 611 8.18 0.45 -20.82
N LEU A 612 7.06 0.71 -20.15
CA LEU A 612 5.85 1.35 -20.69
C LEU A 612 5.62 2.76 -20.18
N THR A 613 6.54 3.30 -19.36
CA THR A 613 6.61 4.73 -19.07
C THR A 613 6.84 5.39 -20.42
N ILE A 614 5.72 5.71 -21.09
CA ILE A 614 5.52 6.92 -21.84
C ILE A 614 6.32 7.92 -21.02
N ILE A 615 7.44 8.39 -21.59
CA ILE A 615 8.03 9.61 -21.10
C ILE A 615 6.85 10.57 -21.22
N LYS A 616 6.11 10.77 -20.11
CA LYS A 616 5.39 11.99 -19.87
C LYS A 616 6.46 12.99 -20.25
N GLU A 617 6.31 13.67 -21.38
CA GLU A 617 6.79 15.04 -21.45
C GLU A 617 6.51 15.58 -20.07
N GLU A 618 7.56 15.94 -19.33
CA GLU A 618 7.45 16.31 -17.93
C GLU A 618 6.44 17.45 -17.86
N GLY A 619 5.17 17.08 -17.71
CA GLY A 619 4.06 18.00 -17.68
C GLY A 619 4.28 18.70 -16.37
N LEU A 620 4.68 19.97 -16.47
CA LEU A 620 4.97 20.85 -15.36
C LEU A 620 4.05 20.48 -14.20
N ASN A 621 4.62 20.09 -13.06
CA ASN A 621 3.86 19.70 -11.89
C ASN A 621 2.83 20.79 -11.59
N THR A 622 1.58 20.55 -11.97
CA THR A 622 0.55 21.59 -12.05
C THR A 622 0.31 22.21 -10.68
N LYS A 623 0.45 21.42 -9.62
CA LYS A 623 0.39 21.88 -8.23
C LYS A 623 1.55 22.82 -7.87
N LEU A 624 2.79 22.46 -8.23
CA LEU A 624 3.96 23.31 -8.02
C LEU A 624 3.89 24.60 -8.85
N PHE A 625 3.41 24.51 -10.10
CA PHE A 625 3.24 25.66 -10.98
C PHE A 625 2.19 26.63 -10.43
N ILE A 626 1.04 26.12 -9.97
CA ILE A 626 0.02 26.95 -9.30
C ILE A 626 0.59 27.61 -8.04
N GLN A 627 1.40 26.90 -7.24
CA GLN A 627 2.05 27.46 -6.06
C GLN A 627 3.01 28.60 -6.42
N ILE A 628 3.83 28.43 -7.47
CA ILE A 628 4.75 29.46 -7.96
C ILE A 628 3.97 30.69 -8.47
N ILE A 629 2.94 30.49 -9.30
CA ILE A 629 2.10 31.58 -9.80
C ILE A 629 1.43 32.32 -8.63
N THR A 630 0.88 31.59 -7.67
CA THR A 630 0.24 32.19 -6.48
C THR A 630 1.24 33.01 -5.67
N ALA A 631 2.46 32.50 -5.46
CA ALA A 631 3.52 33.23 -4.77
C ALA A 631 3.92 34.50 -5.53
N ILE A 632 4.07 34.44 -6.85
CA ILE A 632 4.38 35.60 -7.71
C ILE A 632 3.27 36.66 -7.61
N VAL A 633 1.99 36.24 -7.64
CA VAL A 633 0.85 37.15 -7.51
C VAL A 633 0.84 37.84 -6.14
N ILE A 634 1.09 37.10 -5.06
CA ILE A 634 1.17 37.66 -3.70
C ILE A 634 2.33 38.66 -3.60
N ILE A 635 3.52 38.30 -4.07
CA ILE A 635 4.70 39.18 -4.05
C ILE A 635 4.43 40.45 -4.87
N SER A 636 3.83 40.31 -6.06
CA SER A 636 3.49 41.44 -6.91
C SER A 636 2.46 42.37 -6.25
N ALA A 637 1.44 41.80 -5.60
CA ALA A 637 0.45 42.57 -4.85
C ALA A 637 1.08 43.33 -3.67
N LEU A 638 2.00 42.71 -2.94
CA LEU A 638 2.75 43.36 -1.85
C LEU A 638 3.62 44.51 -2.35
N ILE A 639 4.30 44.33 -3.49
CA ILE A 639 5.10 45.39 -4.12
C ILE A 639 4.21 46.55 -4.56
N ILE A 640 3.09 46.28 -5.23
CA ILE A 640 2.13 47.30 -5.67
C ILE A 640 1.58 48.06 -4.47
N PHE A 641 1.17 47.35 -3.41
CA PHE A 641 0.69 47.96 -2.17
C PHE A 641 1.75 48.88 -1.56
N PHE A 642 3.00 48.43 -1.47
CA PHE A 642 4.10 49.23 -0.94
C PHE A 642 4.36 50.50 -1.78
N VAL A 643 4.31 50.39 -3.11
CA VAL A 643 4.48 51.54 -4.02
C VAL A 643 3.34 52.54 -3.85
N ILE A 644 2.09 52.07 -3.82
CA ILE A 644 0.91 52.93 -3.63
C ILE A 644 0.98 53.64 -2.28
N TYR A 645 1.33 52.92 -1.21
CA TYR A 645 1.45 53.49 0.13
C TYR A 645 2.49 54.62 0.19
N ASN A 646 3.68 54.39 -0.36
CA ASN A 646 4.74 55.41 -0.37
C ASN A 646 4.41 56.60 -1.28
N SER A 647 3.81 56.36 -2.43
CA SER A 647 3.35 57.43 -3.34
C SER A 647 2.27 58.30 -2.69
N ASN A 648 1.30 57.70 -2.00
CA ASN A 648 0.28 58.43 -1.25
C ASN A 648 0.87 59.26 -0.10
N LYS A 649 1.87 58.73 0.62
CA LYS A 649 2.58 59.46 1.67
C LYS A 649 3.32 60.67 1.11
N LYS A 650 3.99 60.52 -0.03
CA LYS A 650 4.71 61.60 -0.72
C LYS A 650 3.74 62.66 -1.27
N LEU A 651 2.61 62.23 -1.84
CA LEU A 651 1.56 63.12 -2.35
C LEU A 651 0.93 63.95 -1.23
N ARG A 652 0.62 63.33 -0.08
CA ARG A 652 0.12 64.04 1.10
C ARG A 652 1.09 65.13 1.56
N ARG A 653 2.38 64.83 1.63
CA ARG A 653 3.40 65.82 2.03
C ARG A 653 3.47 66.98 1.03
N LEU A 654 3.56 66.69 -0.27
CA LEU A 654 3.64 67.72 -1.32
C LEU A 654 2.37 68.59 -1.42
N SER A 655 1.22 68.04 -1.08
CA SER A 655 -0.06 68.76 -1.09
C SER A 655 -0.30 69.60 0.15
N GLN A 656 0.38 69.34 1.27
CA GLN A 656 0.11 69.97 2.57
C GLN A 656 1.17 70.99 3.01
N THR A 657 2.34 71.03 2.35
CA THR A 657 3.42 71.97 2.68
C THR A 657 3.67 72.98 1.57
N ASP A 658 4.00 74.21 1.94
CA ASP A 658 4.49 75.23 1.01
C ASP A 658 5.85 74.82 0.43
N LYS A 659 5.98 74.85 -0.91
CA LYS A 659 7.17 74.33 -1.60
C LYS A 659 8.45 75.11 -1.27
N LEU A 660 8.34 76.40 -0.98
CA LEU A 660 9.50 77.25 -0.70
C LEU A 660 9.97 77.12 0.74
N THR A 661 9.04 77.20 1.69
CA THR A 661 9.31 77.33 3.13
C THR A 661 9.25 76.02 3.90
N ASN A 662 8.62 74.98 3.31
CA ASN A 662 8.46 73.64 3.90
C ASN A 662 7.69 73.64 5.24
N VAL A 663 6.89 74.67 5.50
CA VAL A 663 5.85 74.71 6.54
C VAL A 663 4.49 74.40 5.94
N TYR A 664 3.41 74.34 6.73
CA TYR A 664 2.08 74.06 6.16
C TYR A 664 1.70 75.11 5.11
N ASN A 665 0.99 74.69 4.07
CA ASN A 665 0.38 75.63 3.13
C ASN A 665 -1.02 76.05 3.62
N ARG A 666 -1.59 77.07 2.99
CA ARG A 666 -2.95 77.54 3.27
C ARG A 666 -3.98 76.41 3.33
N PHE A 667 -3.99 75.50 2.34
CA PHE A 667 -4.93 74.37 2.32
C PHE A 667 -4.86 73.52 3.59
N LYS A 668 -3.66 73.19 4.09
CA LYS A 668 -3.53 72.44 5.34
C LYS A 668 -3.89 73.29 6.56
N LEU A 669 -3.61 74.59 6.55
CA LEU A 669 -3.99 75.51 7.61
C LEU A 669 -5.52 75.64 7.73
N ASP A 670 -6.24 75.79 6.62
CA ASP A 670 -7.71 75.82 6.59
C ASP A 670 -8.30 74.57 7.28
N SER A 671 -7.80 73.39 6.90
CA SER A 671 -8.18 72.11 7.53
C SER A 671 -7.88 72.08 9.03
N LEU A 672 -6.73 72.60 9.46
CA LEU A 672 -6.33 72.60 10.87
C LEU A 672 -7.14 73.59 11.70
N ILE A 673 -7.52 74.74 11.13
CA ILE A 673 -8.42 75.70 11.79
C ILE A 673 -9.76 75.03 12.06
N GLU A 674 -10.35 74.37 11.05
CA GLU A 674 -11.61 73.63 11.22
C GLU A 674 -11.50 72.50 12.26
N GLU A 675 -10.40 71.73 12.25
CA GLU A 675 -10.14 70.69 13.25
C GLU A 675 -10.09 71.26 14.67
N GLU A 676 -9.37 72.36 14.89
CA GLU A 676 -9.20 72.98 16.21
C GLU A 676 -10.46 73.75 16.65
N MET A 677 -11.21 74.37 15.74
CA MET A 677 -12.52 74.96 16.02
C MET A 677 -13.51 73.90 16.51
N ASN A 678 -13.51 72.71 15.90
CA ASN A 678 -14.33 71.58 16.36
C ASN A 678 -13.88 71.05 17.72
N ARG A 679 -12.57 70.99 17.99
CA ARG A 679 -12.06 70.61 19.32
C ARG A 679 -12.45 71.63 20.39
N ARG A 680 -12.28 72.91 20.12
CA ARG A 680 -12.74 74.00 20.99
C ARG A 680 -14.25 73.86 21.28
N LYS A 681 -15.09 73.67 20.25
CA LYS A 681 -16.53 73.46 20.42
C LYS A 681 -16.85 72.28 21.33
N ARG A 682 -16.09 71.19 21.22
CA ARG A 682 -16.32 69.96 21.99
C ARG A 682 -15.83 70.05 23.44
N TYR A 683 -14.70 70.70 23.67
CA TYR A 683 -13.99 70.68 24.96
C TYR A 683 -14.00 72.02 25.70
N GLY A 684 -14.56 73.08 25.11
CA GLY A 684 -14.59 74.42 25.69
C GLY A 684 -13.22 75.10 25.79
N GLN A 685 -12.22 74.58 25.09
CA GLN A 685 -10.83 75.05 25.15
C GLN A 685 -10.62 76.36 24.39
N GLU A 686 -9.70 77.20 24.88
CA GLU A 686 -9.35 78.46 24.24
C GLU A 686 -8.57 78.22 22.94
N LEU A 687 -8.79 79.06 21.93
CA LEU A 687 -8.12 78.97 20.63
C LEU A 687 -7.85 80.38 20.13
N SER A 688 -6.61 80.65 19.77
CA SER A 688 -6.21 81.92 19.16
C SER A 688 -5.49 81.70 17.84
N ILE A 689 -5.66 82.64 16.92
CA ILE A 689 -4.96 82.69 15.65
C ILE A 689 -4.09 83.94 15.62
N VAL A 690 -2.85 83.78 15.14
CA VAL A 690 -1.92 84.88 14.89
C VAL A 690 -1.62 84.91 13.40
N LEU A 691 -1.89 86.04 12.75
CA LEU A 691 -1.50 86.30 11.38
C LEU A 691 -0.30 87.25 11.37
N ILE A 692 0.70 86.92 10.57
CA ILE A 692 2.02 87.55 10.56
C ILE A 692 2.32 88.01 9.14
N ASP A 693 2.75 89.24 8.95
CA ASP A 693 3.20 89.78 7.67
C ASP A 693 4.61 90.35 7.80
N ILE A 694 5.50 89.99 6.88
CA ILE A 694 6.84 90.56 6.83
C ILE A 694 6.76 92.01 6.34
N ASP A 695 7.25 92.93 7.15
CA ASP A 695 7.15 94.36 6.86
C ASP A 695 7.99 94.75 5.64
N PHE A 696 7.38 95.53 4.75
CA PHE A 696 8.02 96.05 3.55
C PHE A 696 8.70 94.97 2.67
N PHE A 697 8.18 93.73 2.67
CA PHE A 697 8.79 92.63 1.92
C PHE A 697 8.97 92.91 0.43
N LYS A 698 8.04 93.64 -0.19
CA LYS A 698 8.19 94.13 -1.58
C LYS A 698 9.47 94.96 -1.76
N LYS A 699 9.78 95.87 -0.84
CA LYS A 699 11.00 96.69 -0.88
C LYS A 699 12.26 95.83 -0.74
N ILE A 700 12.21 94.78 0.08
CA ILE A 700 13.30 93.81 0.19
C ILE A 700 13.54 93.11 -1.16
N ASN A 701 12.47 92.67 -1.83
CA ASN A 701 12.58 92.08 -3.17
C ASN A 701 13.08 93.07 -4.22
N ASP A 702 12.59 94.31 -4.20
CA ASP A 702 12.96 95.34 -5.17
C ASP A 702 14.45 95.73 -5.03
N ILE A 703 14.99 95.73 -3.80
CA ILE A 703 16.40 96.10 -3.54
C ILE A 703 17.35 94.90 -3.71
N HIS A 704 16.98 93.73 -3.22
CA HIS A 704 17.90 92.58 -3.09
C HIS A 704 17.59 91.42 -4.05
N GLY A 705 16.54 91.55 -4.87
CA GLY A 705 16.07 90.54 -5.80
C GLY A 705 15.21 89.45 -5.14
N HIS A 706 14.32 88.84 -5.93
CA HIS A 706 13.40 87.80 -5.48
C HIS A 706 14.10 86.57 -4.86
N LEU A 707 15.28 86.19 -5.34
CA LEU A 707 16.04 85.08 -4.76
C LEU A 707 16.47 85.35 -3.30
N SER A 708 16.78 86.61 -2.96
CA SER A 708 17.10 87.00 -1.59
C SER A 708 15.83 87.00 -0.73
N GLY A 709 14.70 87.45 -1.27
CA GLY A 709 13.40 87.34 -0.61
C GLY A 709 13.00 85.90 -0.31
N ASP A 710 13.22 84.99 -1.25
CA ASP A 710 12.97 83.55 -1.07
C ASP A 710 13.80 82.96 0.08
N LYS A 711 15.07 83.37 0.20
CA LYS A 711 15.93 82.97 1.32
C LYS A 711 15.45 83.53 2.64
N ILE A 712 15.01 84.79 2.66
CA ILE A 712 14.41 85.42 3.84
C ILE A 712 13.16 84.66 4.27
N LEU A 713 12.26 84.30 3.37
CA LEU A 713 11.06 83.52 3.69
C LEU A 713 11.40 82.15 4.30
N GLN A 714 12.42 81.46 3.75
CA GLN A 714 12.91 80.18 4.28
C GLN A 714 13.47 80.31 5.70
N GLU A 715 14.28 81.32 5.95
CA GLU A 715 14.88 81.57 7.27
C GLU A 715 13.85 82.07 8.27
N PHE A 716 12.95 82.96 7.86
CA PHE A 716 11.82 83.46 8.66
C PHE A 716 10.96 82.30 9.16
N SER A 717 10.61 81.39 8.25
CA SER A 717 9.83 80.19 8.59
C SER A 717 10.54 79.30 9.60
N LYS A 718 11.86 79.11 9.47
CA LYS A 718 12.65 78.33 10.43
C LYS A 718 12.73 79.02 11.79
N THR A 719 12.90 80.34 11.80
CA THR A 719 12.98 81.15 13.01
C THR A 719 11.68 81.08 13.80
N ILE A 720 10.53 81.25 13.15
CA ILE A 720 9.22 81.09 13.81
C ILE A 720 9.04 79.67 14.31
N LYS A 721 9.21 78.65 13.45
CA LYS A 721 8.94 77.25 13.79
C LYS A 721 9.74 76.74 14.99
N ARG A 722 10.98 77.21 15.20
CA ARG A 722 11.82 76.85 16.36
C ARG A 722 11.33 77.44 17.69
N ASN A 723 10.46 78.44 17.63
CA ASN A 723 9.95 79.16 18.80
C ASN A 723 8.49 78.77 19.15
N LEU A 724 7.90 77.84 18.39
CA LEU A 724 6.56 77.32 18.59
C LEU A 724 6.59 75.94 19.26
N ARG A 725 5.50 75.57 19.93
CA ARG A 725 5.31 74.24 20.53
C ARG A 725 4.98 73.22 19.45
N GLU A 726 5.14 71.93 19.76
CA GLU A 726 4.73 70.86 18.83
C GLU A 726 3.23 70.86 18.52
N THR A 727 2.41 71.34 19.47
CA THR A 727 0.96 71.47 19.35
C THR A 727 0.52 72.66 18.50
N ASP A 728 1.39 73.66 18.32
CA ASP A 728 1.07 74.86 17.55
C ASP A 728 1.16 74.54 16.06
N HIS A 729 0.23 75.08 15.26
CA HIS A 729 0.25 74.86 13.82
C HIS A 729 0.75 76.09 13.11
N PHE A 730 1.74 75.92 12.24
CA PHE A 730 2.38 77.02 11.54
C PHE A 730 2.48 76.75 10.04
N GLY A 731 2.12 77.75 9.26
CA GLY A 731 2.19 77.67 7.81
C GLY A 731 2.22 79.03 7.13
N ARG A 732 2.48 78.99 5.83
CA ARG A 732 2.45 80.15 4.95
C ARG A 732 1.03 80.33 4.42
N TRP A 733 0.44 81.48 4.72
CA TRP A 733 -0.93 81.82 4.34
C TRP A 733 -1.01 82.31 2.90
N GLY A 734 -0.03 83.09 2.46
CA GLY A 734 0.13 83.55 1.07
C GLY A 734 1.21 84.63 0.98
N GLY A 735 1.92 84.76 -0.15
CA GLY A 735 2.95 85.79 -0.31
C GLY A 735 3.95 85.81 0.86
N GLU A 736 4.06 86.92 1.56
CA GLU A 736 4.87 87.16 2.75
C GLU A 736 4.13 86.92 4.09
N GLU A 737 2.91 86.42 4.03
CA GLU A 737 2.03 86.21 5.17
C GLU A 737 2.10 84.78 5.70
N PHE A 738 2.13 84.66 7.03
CA PHE A 738 2.16 83.40 7.76
C PHE A 738 1.09 83.38 8.83
N LEU A 739 0.58 82.18 9.13
CA LEU A 739 -0.47 81.99 10.12
C LEU A 739 -0.02 80.95 11.15
N VAL A 740 -0.26 81.28 12.41
CA VAL A 740 -0.06 80.41 13.57
C VAL A 740 -1.42 80.15 14.21
N ILE A 741 -1.75 78.87 14.39
CA ILE A 741 -2.92 78.42 15.15
C ILE A 741 -2.40 77.97 16.51
N LEU A 742 -2.99 78.50 17.59
CA LEU A 742 -2.57 78.26 18.98
C LEU A 742 -3.71 77.59 19.75
N PRO A 743 -3.79 76.24 19.74
CA PRO A 743 -4.74 75.51 20.56
C PRO A 743 -4.44 75.69 22.05
N ASN A 744 -5.49 75.76 22.88
CA ASN A 744 -5.41 75.99 24.33
C ASN A 744 -4.65 77.28 24.67
N THR A 745 -5.00 78.38 24.02
CA THR A 745 -4.33 79.67 24.22
C THR A 745 -5.31 80.83 24.02
N ASN A 746 -5.49 81.67 25.04
CA ASN A 746 -6.24 82.93 24.93
C ASN A 746 -5.44 84.04 24.25
N SER A 747 -6.08 85.19 24.01
CA SER A 747 -5.45 86.34 23.36
C SER A 747 -4.27 86.93 24.12
N GLU A 748 -4.22 86.86 25.45
CA GLU A 748 -3.12 87.41 26.24
C GLU A 748 -1.86 86.55 26.13
N GLU A 749 -2.02 85.23 26.25
CA GLU A 749 -0.94 84.27 26.05
C GLU A 749 -0.42 84.29 24.61
N ALA A 750 -1.34 84.39 23.63
CA ALA A 750 -1.00 84.55 22.22
C ALA A 750 -0.19 85.84 21.98
N TYR A 751 -0.52 86.93 22.67
CA TYR A 751 0.22 88.19 22.59
C TYR A 751 1.64 88.08 23.13
N ILE A 752 1.83 87.40 24.27
CA ILE A 752 3.15 87.14 24.85
C ILE A 752 4.02 86.37 23.84
N LEU A 753 3.45 85.33 23.21
CA LEU A 753 4.14 84.56 22.19
C LEU A 753 4.47 85.41 20.95
N ALA A 754 3.51 86.17 20.43
CA ALA A 754 3.70 87.03 19.27
C ALA A 754 4.77 88.10 19.52
N GLU A 755 4.79 88.75 20.68
CA GLU A 755 5.83 89.72 21.04
C GLU A 755 7.22 89.07 21.15
N LYS A 756 7.30 87.85 21.70
CA LYS A 756 8.55 87.07 21.71
C LYS A 756 9.03 86.78 20.28
N LEU A 757 8.13 86.35 19.40
CA LEU A 757 8.45 86.07 17.99
C LEU A 757 8.89 87.35 17.27
N ARG A 758 8.18 88.46 17.46
CA ARG A 758 8.52 89.78 16.89
C ARG A 758 9.93 90.21 17.27
N LYS A 759 10.28 90.19 18.57
CA LYS A 759 11.62 90.54 19.06
C LYS A 759 12.70 89.60 18.52
N THR A 760 12.38 88.32 18.40
CA THR A 760 13.30 87.31 17.85
C THR A 760 13.57 87.55 16.37
N ILE A 761 12.54 87.93 15.59
CA ILE A 761 12.70 88.32 14.18
C ILE A 761 13.52 89.60 14.06
N GLU A 762 13.17 90.64 14.81
CA GLU A 762 13.85 91.94 14.78
C GLU A 762 15.37 91.84 15.07
N THR A 763 15.76 90.90 15.93
CA THR A 763 17.16 90.68 16.32
C THR A 763 17.86 89.59 15.50
N ALA A 764 17.13 88.82 14.70
CA ALA A 764 17.70 87.76 13.88
C ALA A 764 18.49 88.33 12.69
N LYS A 765 19.61 87.67 12.39
CA LYS A 765 20.38 87.92 11.17
C LYS A 765 19.83 87.04 10.05
N PHE A 766 19.06 87.63 9.16
CA PHE A 766 18.61 86.96 7.94
C PHE A 766 19.68 87.03 6.85
N TYR A 767 19.44 86.32 5.74
CA TYR A 767 20.31 86.20 4.59
C TYR A 767 21.02 87.53 4.24
N LYS A 768 22.36 87.50 4.21
CA LYS A 768 23.24 88.67 3.98
C LYS A 768 23.05 89.82 4.99
N ASP A 769 22.72 89.50 6.24
CA ASP A 769 22.47 90.45 7.34
C ASP A 769 21.36 91.47 7.04
N ILE A 770 20.42 91.12 6.16
CA ILE A 770 19.24 91.97 5.88
C ILE A 770 18.37 92.03 7.14
N LYS A 771 18.07 93.25 7.60
CA LYS A 771 17.17 93.45 8.72
C LYS A 771 15.73 93.24 8.28
N VAL A 772 15.00 92.40 9.02
CA VAL A 772 13.61 92.06 8.74
C VAL A 772 12.80 92.31 10.01
N THR A 773 11.65 92.97 9.86
CA THR A 773 10.64 93.08 10.93
C THR A 773 9.33 92.49 10.43
N ALA A 774 8.42 92.18 11.35
CA ALA A 774 7.10 91.69 11.00
C ALA A 774 6.04 92.31 11.90
N SER A 775 4.84 92.47 11.33
CA SER A 775 3.65 92.91 12.03
C SER A 775 2.74 91.72 12.31
N PHE A 776 2.07 91.72 13.46
CA PHE A 776 1.29 90.58 13.95
C PHE A 776 -0.13 91.04 14.32
N GLY A 777 -1.14 90.36 13.76
CA GLY A 777 -2.53 90.45 14.20
C GLY A 777 -2.88 89.21 15.02
N ILE A 778 -3.65 89.39 16.09
CA ILE A 778 -4.12 88.30 16.97
C ILE A 778 -5.63 88.37 17.08
N ALA A 779 -6.31 87.23 16.96
CA ALA A 779 -7.70 87.08 17.34
C ALA A 779 -7.90 85.80 18.15
N GLN A 780 -8.54 85.91 19.31
CA GLN A 780 -9.12 84.76 19.98
C GLN A 780 -10.40 84.36 19.26
N CYS A 781 -10.52 83.10 18.89
CA CYS A 781 -11.71 82.61 18.22
C CYS A 781 -12.82 82.44 19.25
N GLU A 782 -13.80 83.34 19.24
CA GLU A 782 -14.98 83.26 20.12
C GLU A 782 -16.19 82.62 19.43
N ASP A 783 -16.34 82.83 18.13
CA ASP A 783 -17.45 82.31 17.34
C ASP A 783 -17.25 80.83 16.96
N ILE A 784 -18.29 80.18 16.42
CA ILE A 784 -18.21 78.84 15.84
C ILE A 784 -17.67 78.93 14.40
N ASP A 785 -17.91 80.05 13.71
CA ASP A 785 -17.43 80.27 12.34
C ASP A 785 -15.94 80.66 12.31
N SER A 786 -15.13 79.79 11.71
CA SER A 786 -13.70 79.98 11.50
C SER A 786 -13.39 81.22 10.65
N ASN A 787 -14.23 81.53 9.65
CA ASN A 787 -14.04 82.68 8.75
C ASN A 787 -14.16 84.00 9.50
N LYS A 788 -15.00 84.05 10.53
CA LYS A 788 -15.13 85.24 11.38
C LYS A 788 -13.89 85.45 12.23
N CYS A 789 -13.29 84.38 12.77
CA CYS A 789 -12.01 84.47 13.48
C CYS A 789 -10.88 84.94 12.56
N LEU A 790 -10.82 84.41 11.33
CA LEU A 790 -9.87 84.84 10.30
C LEU A 790 -10.04 86.32 9.92
N ASN A 791 -11.27 86.78 9.69
CA ASN A 791 -11.53 88.19 9.42
C ASN A 791 -11.13 89.10 10.59
N ASN A 792 -11.25 88.64 11.83
CA ASN A 792 -10.83 89.41 13.01
C ASN A 792 -9.30 89.50 13.10
N VAL A 793 -8.57 88.41 12.81
CA VAL A 793 -7.11 88.44 12.81
C VAL A 793 -6.56 89.32 11.68
N ASP A 794 -7.21 89.32 10.50
CA ASP A 794 -6.89 90.21 9.39
C ASP A 794 -7.05 91.69 9.77
N LYS A 795 -8.15 92.05 10.44
CA LYS A 795 -8.37 93.43 10.94
C LYS A 795 -7.29 93.86 11.93
N ALA A 796 -6.91 92.98 12.86
CA ALA A 796 -5.84 93.27 13.81
C ALA A 796 -4.49 93.45 13.10
N LEU A 797 -4.18 92.60 12.12
CA LEU A 797 -2.95 92.74 11.34
C LEU A 797 -2.94 94.03 10.52
N TYR A 798 -4.07 94.41 9.93
CA TYR A 798 -4.22 95.68 9.23
C TYR A 798 -3.95 96.88 10.14
N GLU A 799 -4.45 96.86 11.38
CA GLU A 799 -4.14 97.87 12.39
C GLU A 799 -2.63 97.92 12.72
N ALA A 800 -1.99 96.76 12.83
CA ALA A 800 -0.54 96.67 13.07
C ALA A 800 0.25 97.29 11.92
N LYS A 801 -0.12 97.00 10.67
CA LYS A 801 0.51 97.57 9.45
C LYS A 801 0.38 99.10 9.39
N ASN A 802 -0.69 99.67 9.94
CA ASN A 802 -0.93 101.12 9.99
C ASN A 802 -0.36 101.81 11.24
N SER A 803 0.06 101.04 12.25
CA SER A 803 0.65 101.55 13.50
C SER A 803 2.18 101.61 13.45
N ASN A 804 2.75 102.11 12.34
CA ASN A 804 4.21 102.12 12.05
C ASN A 804 4.90 100.75 11.97
N ARG A 805 4.14 99.64 11.93
CA ARG A 805 4.65 98.27 11.76
C ARG A 805 5.55 97.80 12.90
N ASN A 806 6.16 96.61 12.77
CA ASN A 806 6.97 95.96 13.81
C ASN A 806 6.28 95.99 15.19
N CYS A 807 5.00 95.61 15.22
CA CYS A 807 4.19 95.60 16.43
C CYS A 807 3.18 94.45 16.41
N VAL A 808 2.62 94.15 17.57
CA VAL A 808 1.56 93.15 17.76
C VAL A 808 0.26 93.87 18.12
N LYS A 809 -0.85 93.52 17.46
CA LYS A 809 -2.19 94.02 17.76
C LYS A 809 -3.14 92.87 18.03
N ILE A 810 -3.93 93.02 19.09
CA ILE A 810 -5.04 92.10 19.42
C ILE A 810 -6.33 92.73 18.89
N TYR A 811 -7.13 91.95 18.18
CA TYR A 811 -8.49 92.35 17.81
C TYR A 811 -9.31 92.62 19.07
N LYS A 812 -9.73 93.87 19.26
CA LYS A 812 -10.69 94.27 20.29
C LYS A 812 -12.06 94.47 19.63
N LYS A 813 -13.08 93.92 20.26
CA LYS A 813 -14.46 93.95 19.78
C LYS A 813 -15.06 95.35 19.84
#